data_AF-A0A5C3KUP0-F1
#
_entry.id   AF-A0A5C3KUP0-F1
#
_cell.length_a   1.000
_cell.length_b   1.000
_cell.length_c   1.000
_cell.angle_alpha   90.00
_cell.angle_beta   90.00
_cell.angle_gamma   90.00
#
_symmetry.space_group_name_H-M   'P 1'
#
loop_
_entity.id
_entity.type
_entity.pdbx_description
1 polymer ?
#
loop_
_entity_poly.entity_id
_entity_poly.type
_entity_poly.pdbx_seq_one_letter_code
_entity_poly.pdbx_strand_id
1 'polypeptide(L)'
;MPVEIIDAHTASQDGIPTFDLSKQIVDGLSRPVGEKEMPTMLLYDERGLRLYDDITTAAPEYYLFGAEEEILKNHADEIVRSMHGHRSGHGNLIDEVVLELGAGALRKTSHILLGLSRYVDDSKTTSPITYYALDLEKRELERTLGEIEASDIGRRLDGKVATKGICGTYDDGLKFIENGGLVQGDRGGFSSAFVDGFNARGGSPISSDSSESDSGSEPPSSEPSSAAGCQPELLHIMFLGSSIGNFPREDAASFLRSLPLRPGVGDTLLLGLDHDNDKGKIEEAYNDRNGYTKRFIMNGLKNAGRTLGDDHMFDEDKWDYVNYYNAAERRHEAYFRSNCSQTITVLSDKKEFTFVEDEMLKIEESVKYSEVDAYTLFSNGNLRPIQRWTDSNGQYSLWLLERPPISFPLLHTPGPVKRVGHTVEPATPFGFPARAEWENVWELWNLVTLGMIPPSMLHEKPIDLRHICLFYFGHIPTFLDIHLSRLLNEPHTEPESYKYIFERGIDPDVEDPTQCHPHSEVPQEEADWPTLNAILQFQARVRQRVRRLYDDLESGRVTLTRRIARVLFMTLEHEAMHAETLLYMLIQRAGSGTLPPSGFTAPHWESLAQSWDAAPVPQEKTIRLGPATISLGHDDDEEEDSSDTDPAHIAQHEFGWDNEHPKRELVVKEFAIEWRPVSNGEFYAFYSGEGKGKIELPASWVAEDGVMKVRTLYGPVDMEIAYNWPVITSYNDLSTYATVKGGRLPTEPELRLFYDKFEAGYEGGANTGLRNWHPVPATTGLARGHGRGSNGGVWEWTSTTLDKVDGFRPSNLYPGYSMDFFDGKHQIVLGGSYATIPRISDRRSFRNWYQRNYPYAWVGGRIAYDLPNN
;
A
#
# COMPACT_ATOMS: atom_id res chain seq x y z
N MET A 1 -39.38 -14.35 -6.51
CA MET A 1 -39.68 -13.72 -7.82
C MET A 1 -38.65 -14.25 -8.82
N PRO A 2 -38.70 -14.02 -10.14
CA PRO A 2 -37.53 -14.36 -10.96
C PRO A 2 -36.32 -13.53 -10.48
N VAL A 3 -35.18 -14.18 -10.30
CA VAL A 3 -33.91 -13.52 -9.94
C VAL A 3 -33.56 -12.49 -11.01
N GLU A 4 -33.18 -11.28 -10.60
CA GLU A 4 -32.73 -10.23 -11.52
C GLU A 4 -31.30 -10.54 -11.99
N ILE A 5 -31.15 -10.88 -13.27
CA ILE A 5 -29.85 -11.08 -13.93
C ILE A 5 -29.64 -10.02 -14.99
N ILE A 6 -28.59 -9.22 -14.81
CA ILE A 6 -28.13 -8.22 -15.76
C ILE A 6 -27.16 -8.91 -16.73
N ASP A 7 -27.38 -8.72 -18.03
CA ASP A 7 -26.44 -9.14 -19.05
C ASP A 7 -25.43 -8.01 -19.28
N ALA A 8 -24.22 -8.17 -18.74
CA ALA A 8 -23.15 -7.18 -18.86
C ALA A 8 -22.37 -7.31 -20.17
N HIS A 9 -22.73 -8.26 -21.05
CA HIS A 9 -22.20 -8.32 -22.40
C HIS A 9 -22.78 -7.16 -23.24
N THR A 10 -22.37 -5.91 -22.95
CA THR A 10 -22.90 -4.73 -23.64
C THR A 10 -21.97 -4.26 -24.78
N ALA A 11 -22.52 -4.27 -26.00
CA ALA A 11 -22.32 -3.30 -27.08
C ALA A 11 -20.88 -2.88 -27.48
N SER A 12 -20.08 -3.80 -28.02
CA SER A 12 -19.07 -3.42 -29.04
C SER A 12 -19.81 -2.97 -30.33
N GLN A 13 -20.31 -1.74 -30.38
CA GLN A 13 -20.60 -1.06 -31.65
C GLN A 13 -19.33 -0.43 -32.27
N ASP A 14 -18.19 -0.49 -31.57
CA ASP A 14 -16.90 0.06 -32.03
C ASP A 14 -15.93 -0.98 -32.61
N GLY A 15 -16.39 -2.20 -32.93
CA GLY A 15 -15.58 -3.15 -33.70
C GLY A 15 -14.32 -3.66 -33.01
N ILE A 16 -14.32 -3.75 -31.66
CA ILE A 16 -13.28 -4.46 -30.89
C ILE A 16 -13.88 -5.83 -30.51
N PRO A 17 -13.30 -6.95 -30.98
CA PRO A 17 -14.02 -8.21 -31.09
C PRO A 17 -14.37 -8.80 -29.72
N THR A 18 -15.56 -9.41 -29.65
CA THR A 18 -15.85 -10.57 -28.80
C THR A 18 -14.59 -11.42 -28.66
N PHE A 19 -14.18 -11.70 -27.43
CA PHE A 19 -13.10 -12.62 -27.07
C PHE A 19 -13.17 -13.88 -27.96
N ASP A 20 -12.35 -13.96 -29.01
CA ASP A 20 -12.41 -15.08 -29.94
C ASP A 20 -11.65 -16.26 -29.31
N LEU A 21 -12.34 -16.99 -28.45
CA LEU A 21 -11.81 -18.17 -27.75
C LEU A 21 -11.24 -19.18 -28.75
N SER A 22 -11.85 -19.30 -29.94
CA SER A 22 -11.34 -20.13 -31.04
C SER A 22 -9.97 -19.65 -31.52
N LYS A 23 -9.80 -18.34 -31.71
CA LYS A 23 -8.49 -17.76 -32.04
C LYS A 23 -7.45 -18.01 -30.94
N GLN A 24 -7.79 -17.86 -29.66
CA GLN A 24 -6.84 -18.11 -28.58
C GLN A 24 -6.38 -19.57 -28.52
N ILE A 25 -7.31 -20.52 -28.73
CA ILE A 25 -6.97 -21.93 -28.87
C ILE A 25 -6.00 -22.14 -30.04
N VAL A 26 -6.34 -21.60 -31.21
CA VAL A 26 -5.51 -21.72 -32.42
C VAL A 26 -4.12 -21.12 -32.22
N ASP A 27 -4.01 -19.95 -31.59
CA ASP A 27 -2.75 -19.27 -31.31
C ASP A 27 -1.90 -20.07 -30.32
N GLY A 28 -2.50 -20.57 -29.23
CA GLY A 28 -1.84 -21.42 -28.24
C GLY A 28 -1.34 -22.75 -28.81
N LEU A 29 -2.13 -23.39 -29.69
CA LEU A 29 -1.75 -24.61 -30.40
C LEU A 29 -0.66 -24.41 -31.46
N SER A 30 -0.54 -23.18 -31.99
CA SER A 30 0.45 -22.80 -33.00
C SER A 30 1.85 -22.60 -32.43
N ARG A 31 2.00 -22.58 -31.11
CA ARG A 31 3.30 -22.39 -30.46
C ARG A 31 4.25 -23.57 -30.71
N PRO A 32 5.56 -23.36 -30.59
CA PRO A 32 6.55 -24.43 -30.70
C PRO A 32 6.28 -25.59 -29.74
N VAL A 33 6.84 -26.76 -30.07
CA VAL A 33 6.77 -27.95 -29.22
C VAL A 33 7.32 -27.61 -27.83
N GLY A 34 6.54 -27.91 -26.79
CA GLY A 34 6.86 -27.60 -25.39
C GLY A 34 6.43 -26.21 -24.90
N GLU A 35 5.92 -25.35 -25.78
CA GLU A 35 5.41 -24.00 -25.43
C GLU A 35 3.90 -23.86 -25.67
N LYS A 36 3.22 -24.93 -26.09
CA LYS A 36 1.79 -24.91 -26.38
C LYS A 36 0.95 -24.69 -25.13
N GLU A 37 -0.14 -23.95 -25.27
CA GLU A 37 -1.11 -23.71 -24.20
C GLU A 37 -2.56 -23.65 -24.70
N MET A 38 -3.49 -23.74 -23.75
CA MET A 38 -4.93 -23.61 -23.93
C MET A 38 -5.50 -22.58 -22.94
N PRO A 39 -6.54 -21.81 -23.32
CA PRO A 39 -7.18 -20.86 -22.40
C PRO A 39 -7.87 -21.56 -21.23
N THR A 40 -7.60 -21.12 -20.00
CA THR A 40 -8.23 -21.65 -18.77
C THR A 40 -9.76 -21.53 -18.78
N MET A 41 -10.30 -20.55 -19.52
CA MET A 41 -11.74 -20.35 -19.70
C MET A 41 -12.47 -21.58 -20.24
N LEU A 42 -11.76 -22.48 -20.94
CA LEU A 42 -12.31 -23.74 -21.43
C LEU A 42 -12.79 -24.67 -20.32
N LEU A 43 -12.28 -24.51 -19.10
CA LEU A 43 -12.63 -25.33 -17.95
C LEU A 43 -13.97 -24.96 -17.33
N TYR A 44 -14.53 -23.77 -17.61
CA TYR A 44 -15.63 -23.17 -16.86
C TYR A 44 -16.94 -23.07 -17.66
N ASP A 45 -17.22 -24.02 -18.57
CA ASP A 45 -18.56 -24.17 -19.14
C ASP A 45 -19.57 -24.70 -18.10
N GLU A 46 -20.86 -24.78 -18.45
CA GLU A 46 -21.93 -25.28 -17.54
C GLU A 46 -21.55 -26.61 -16.86
N ARG A 47 -20.91 -27.52 -17.60
CA ARG A 47 -20.46 -28.82 -17.06
C ARG A 47 -19.23 -28.68 -16.17
N GLY A 48 -18.26 -27.87 -16.60
CA GLY A 48 -17.04 -27.58 -15.87
C GLY A 48 -17.31 -26.99 -14.50
N LEU A 49 -18.24 -26.03 -14.39
CA LEU A 49 -18.66 -25.45 -13.11
C LEU A 49 -19.22 -26.50 -12.14
N ARG A 50 -19.98 -27.48 -12.64
CA ARG A 50 -20.48 -28.59 -11.81
C ARG A 50 -19.36 -29.55 -11.37
N LEU A 51 -18.41 -29.83 -12.26
CA LEU A 51 -17.23 -30.63 -11.90
C LEU A 51 -16.35 -29.91 -10.88
N TYR A 52 -16.27 -28.58 -10.94
CA TYR A 52 -15.58 -27.77 -9.93
C TYR A 52 -16.31 -27.78 -8.58
N ASP A 53 -17.65 -27.78 -8.57
CA ASP A 53 -18.44 -27.99 -7.35
C ASP A 53 -18.13 -29.35 -6.71
N ASP A 54 -17.94 -30.42 -7.51
CA ASP A 54 -17.48 -31.71 -6.97
C ASP A 54 -16.10 -31.61 -6.30
N ILE A 55 -15.14 -30.87 -6.88
CA ILE A 55 -13.82 -30.66 -6.27
C ILE A 55 -13.98 -29.98 -4.90
N THR A 56 -14.70 -28.87 -4.88
CA THR A 56 -14.85 -28.05 -3.66
C THR A 56 -15.66 -28.72 -2.55
N THR A 57 -16.40 -29.78 -2.85
CA THR A 57 -17.34 -30.41 -1.89
C THR A 57 -17.04 -31.86 -1.57
N ALA A 58 -16.39 -32.59 -2.48
CA ALA A 58 -16.09 -34.01 -2.34
C ALA A 58 -14.60 -34.34 -2.27
N ALA A 59 -13.70 -33.38 -2.56
CA ALA A 59 -12.25 -33.54 -2.43
C ALA A 59 -11.71 -32.81 -1.17
N PRO A 60 -11.61 -33.48 -0.01
CA PRO A 60 -11.09 -32.85 1.22
C PRO A 60 -9.61 -32.42 1.09
N GLU A 61 -8.87 -32.99 0.15
CA GLU A 61 -7.49 -32.61 -0.15
C GLU A 61 -7.38 -31.21 -0.76
N TYR A 62 -8.45 -30.70 -1.39
CA TYR A 62 -8.52 -29.32 -1.89
C TYR A 62 -8.75 -28.34 -0.73
N TYR A 63 -7.70 -28.15 0.07
CA TYR A 63 -7.74 -27.41 1.33
C TYR A 63 -8.24 -25.97 1.20
N LEU A 64 -8.08 -25.35 0.03
CA LEU A 64 -8.39 -23.93 -0.20
C LEU A 64 -9.85 -23.60 0.15
N PHE A 65 -10.78 -24.46 -0.27
CA PHE A 65 -12.20 -24.24 0.01
C PHE A 65 -12.47 -24.28 1.51
N GLY A 66 -11.97 -25.31 2.21
CA GLY A 66 -12.18 -25.49 3.65
C GLY A 66 -11.51 -24.39 4.48
N ALA A 67 -10.30 -23.98 4.11
CA ALA A 67 -9.55 -22.93 4.80
C ALA A 67 -10.24 -21.56 4.67
N GLU A 68 -10.69 -21.18 3.48
CA GLU A 68 -11.43 -19.93 3.30
C GLU A 68 -12.81 -19.97 3.98
N GLU A 69 -13.52 -21.09 3.88
CA GLU A 69 -14.82 -21.27 4.52
C GLU A 69 -14.72 -21.20 6.05
N GLU A 70 -13.64 -21.73 6.65
CA GLU A 70 -13.35 -21.60 8.09
C GLU A 70 -13.26 -20.13 8.50
N ILE A 71 -12.49 -19.32 7.77
CA ILE A 71 -12.34 -17.90 8.05
C ILE A 71 -13.69 -17.19 7.96
N LEU A 72 -14.44 -17.40 6.87
CA LEU A 72 -15.74 -16.76 6.66
C LEU A 72 -16.76 -17.17 7.73
N LYS A 73 -16.80 -18.44 8.14
CA LYS A 73 -17.66 -18.93 9.22
C LYS A 73 -17.38 -18.23 10.55
N ASN A 74 -16.10 -18.04 10.87
CA ASN A 74 -15.67 -17.53 12.16
C ASN A 74 -15.70 -15.99 12.21
N HIS A 75 -15.48 -15.31 11.09
CA HIS A 75 -15.21 -13.86 11.05
C HIS A 75 -16.18 -13.05 10.18
N ALA A 76 -17.22 -13.63 9.55
CA ALA A 76 -18.11 -12.88 8.64
C ALA A 76 -18.68 -11.58 9.23
N ASP A 77 -19.10 -11.58 10.49
CA ASP A 77 -19.65 -10.38 11.13
C ASP A 77 -18.59 -9.27 11.29
N GLU A 78 -17.37 -9.67 11.62
CA GLU A 78 -16.23 -8.78 11.79
C GLU A 78 -15.74 -8.22 10.45
N ILE A 79 -15.68 -9.08 9.42
CA ILE A 79 -15.38 -8.69 8.04
C ILE A 79 -16.37 -7.63 7.56
N VAL A 80 -17.68 -7.89 7.72
CA VAL A 80 -18.73 -6.96 7.31
C VAL A 80 -18.62 -5.63 8.07
N ARG A 81 -18.44 -5.65 9.40
CA ARG A 81 -18.23 -4.41 10.17
C ARG A 81 -17.02 -3.62 9.68
N SER A 82 -15.93 -4.31 9.33
CA SER A 82 -14.70 -3.70 8.83
C SER A 82 -14.88 -3.11 7.43
N MET A 83 -15.60 -3.80 6.52
CA MET A 83 -15.96 -3.29 5.19
C MET A 83 -16.71 -1.95 5.29
N HIS A 84 -17.64 -1.84 6.24
CA HIS A 84 -18.46 -0.64 6.44
C HIS A 84 -17.88 0.33 7.50
N GLY A 85 -16.59 0.22 7.84
CA GLY A 85 -15.95 1.00 8.90
C GLY A 85 -15.77 2.50 8.61
N HIS A 86 -15.81 2.92 7.34
CA HIS A 86 -15.60 4.31 6.93
C HIS A 86 -16.76 5.27 7.29
N ARG A 87 -17.86 4.76 7.86
CA ARG A 87 -19.07 5.53 8.17
C ARG A 87 -18.85 6.53 9.31
N SER A 88 -18.64 7.80 8.97
CA SER A 88 -18.67 8.91 9.92
C SER A 88 -20.00 9.67 9.84
N GLY A 89 -20.96 9.32 10.71
CA GLY A 89 -22.09 10.20 11.09
C GLY A 89 -23.30 10.32 10.14
N HIS A 90 -24.44 9.77 10.58
CA HIS A 90 -25.82 10.28 10.37
C HIS A 90 -26.35 10.47 8.92
N GLY A 91 -25.77 9.81 7.92
CA GLY A 91 -26.37 9.68 6.58
C GLY A 91 -27.30 8.46 6.49
N ASN A 92 -28.50 8.61 5.92
CA ASN A 92 -29.36 7.49 5.59
C ASN A 92 -28.67 6.58 4.57
N LEU A 93 -28.80 5.25 4.74
CA LEU A 93 -28.39 4.21 3.79
C LEU A 93 -29.03 4.43 2.42
N ILE A 94 -28.35 5.13 1.52
CA ILE A 94 -28.81 5.28 0.14
C ILE A 94 -27.70 4.71 -0.76
N ASP A 95 -27.87 3.45 -1.13
CA ASP A 95 -27.18 2.76 -2.23
C ASP A 95 -25.75 2.23 -1.95
N GLU A 96 -25.63 1.30 -0.98
CA GLU A 96 -24.41 0.47 -0.81
C GLU A 96 -24.45 -0.79 -1.66
N VAL A 97 -23.31 -1.10 -2.28
CA VAL A 97 -23.16 -2.25 -3.17
C VAL A 97 -22.04 -3.18 -2.71
N VAL A 98 -22.33 -4.48 -2.68
CA VAL A 98 -21.34 -5.55 -2.56
C VAL A 98 -21.30 -6.32 -3.87
N LEU A 99 -20.14 -6.37 -4.54
CA LEU A 99 -19.93 -7.09 -5.78
C LEU A 99 -18.97 -8.26 -5.55
N GLU A 100 -19.38 -9.48 -5.86
CA GLU A 100 -18.47 -10.63 -5.88
C GLU A 100 -18.05 -10.97 -7.32
N LEU A 101 -16.73 -11.05 -7.54
CA LEU A 101 -16.13 -11.46 -8.81
C LEU A 101 -15.92 -12.97 -8.81
N GLY A 102 -16.62 -13.70 -9.68
CA GLY A 102 -16.53 -15.16 -9.78
C GLY A 102 -17.25 -15.86 -8.63
N ALA A 103 -18.53 -15.55 -8.46
CA ALA A 103 -19.30 -15.91 -7.28
C ALA A 103 -19.54 -17.43 -7.09
N GLY A 104 -19.50 -18.21 -8.19
CA GLY A 104 -19.63 -19.66 -8.15
C GLY A 104 -20.90 -20.13 -7.45
N ALA A 105 -20.79 -21.13 -6.57
CA ALA A 105 -21.94 -21.75 -5.91
C ALA A 105 -22.50 -20.96 -4.70
N LEU A 106 -21.97 -19.76 -4.37
CA LEU A 106 -22.39 -18.89 -3.25
C LEU A 106 -22.33 -19.52 -1.84
N ARG A 107 -21.82 -20.75 -1.68
CA ARG A 107 -21.78 -21.46 -0.39
C ARG A 107 -20.97 -20.68 0.65
N LYS A 108 -19.75 -20.28 0.29
CA LYS A 108 -18.85 -19.45 1.11
C LYS A 108 -19.43 -18.05 1.32
N THR A 109 -19.93 -17.45 0.23
CA THR A 109 -20.56 -16.12 0.20
C THR A 109 -21.73 -16.01 1.17
N SER A 110 -22.48 -17.11 1.39
CA SER A 110 -23.62 -17.11 2.30
C SER A 110 -23.28 -16.64 3.72
N HIS A 111 -22.05 -16.87 4.20
CA HIS A 111 -21.59 -16.37 5.49
C HIS A 111 -21.56 -14.84 5.54
N ILE A 112 -21.05 -14.20 4.47
CA ILE A 112 -21.04 -12.74 4.33
C ILE A 112 -22.45 -12.19 4.13
N LEU A 113 -23.29 -12.80 3.29
CA LEU A 113 -24.68 -12.37 3.11
C LEU A 113 -25.45 -12.38 4.43
N LEU A 114 -25.26 -13.41 5.24
CA LEU A 114 -25.84 -13.49 6.57
C LEU A 114 -25.25 -12.45 7.54
N GLY A 115 -23.95 -12.12 7.41
CA GLY A 115 -23.31 -11.04 8.15
C GLY A 115 -23.89 -9.66 7.78
N LEU A 116 -24.07 -9.38 6.49
CA LEU A 116 -24.73 -8.18 5.97
C LEU A 116 -26.16 -8.05 6.50
N SER A 117 -26.93 -9.14 6.49
CA SER A 117 -28.29 -9.17 7.07
C SER A 117 -28.32 -8.88 8.58
N ARG A 118 -27.29 -9.30 9.33
CA ARG A 118 -27.16 -8.96 10.76
C ARG A 118 -26.69 -7.52 10.97
N TYR A 119 -25.96 -6.96 10.02
CA TYR A 119 -25.44 -5.59 10.07
C TYR A 119 -26.53 -4.55 9.76
N VAL A 120 -27.48 -4.85 8.88
CA VAL A 120 -28.62 -3.97 8.58
C VAL A 120 -29.66 -4.01 9.71
N ASP A 121 -29.85 -2.87 10.38
CA ASP A 121 -30.85 -2.66 11.43
C ASP A 121 -32.29 -2.90 10.94
N ASP A 122 -33.17 -3.42 11.82
CA ASP A 122 -34.59 -3.66 11.52
C ASP A 122 -35.45 -2.37 11.44
N SER A 123 -34.82 -1.19 11.45
CA SER A 123 -35.54 0.08 11.39
C SER A 123 -36.15 0.28 10.00
N LYS A 124 -37.43 0.67 9.90
CA LYS A 124 -38.20 0.77 8.65
C LYS A 124 -37.69 1.82 7.63
N THR A 125 -36.55 2.44 7.85
CA THR A 125 -36.02 3.59 7.09
C THR A 125 -34.71 3.32 6.37
N THR A 126 -34.17 2.10 6.42
CA THR A 126 -32.90 1.74 5.81
C THR A 126 -33.11 0.97 4.50
N SER A 127 -32.56 1.47 3.39
CA SER A 127 -32.56 0.74 2.12
C SER A 127 -31.73 -0.54 2.24
N PRO A 128 -32.10 -1.63 1.56
CA PRO A 128 -31.32 -2.86 1.60
C PRO A 128 -29.96 -2.67 0.93
N ILE A 129 -28.94 -3.39 1.42
CA ILE A 129 -27.65 -3.50 0.73
C ILE A 129 -27.87 -4.32 -0.54
N THR A 130 -27.32 -3.89 -1.67
CA THR A 130 -27.43 -4.67 -2.93
C THR A 130 -26.19 -5.50 -3.15
N TYR A 131 -26.36 -6.83 -3.20
CA TYR A 131 -25.33 -7.80 -3.54
C TYR A 131 -25.44 -8.21 -5.02
N TYR A 132 -24.35 -8.09 -5.77
CA TYR A 132 -24.22 -8.57 -7.15
C TYR A 132 -23.26 -9.75 -7.22
N ALA A 133 -23.74 -10.88 -7.72
CA ALA A 133 -22.91 -12.02 -8.12
C ALA A 133 -22.51 -11.86 -9.59
N LEU A 134 -21.23 -11.65 -9.88
CA LEU A 134 -20.71 -11.65 -11.25
C LEU A 134 -20.14 -13.02 -11.62
N ASP A 135 -20.66 -13.60 -12.69
CA ASP A 135 -20.20 -14.90 -13.20
C ASP A 135 -20.46 -15.04 -14.71
N LEU A 136 -19.87 -16.07 -15.32
CA LEU A 136 -19.83 -16.29 -16.77
C LEU A 136 -21.14 -16.83 -17.34
N GLU A 137 -21.86 -17.65 -16.56
CA GLU A 137 -22.97 -18.46 -17.05
C GLU A 137 -24.30 -18.06 -16.42
N LYS A 138 -25.16 -17.41 -17.22
CA LYS A 138 -26.49 -16.95 -16.80
C LYS A 138 -27.33 -18.01 -16.09
N ARG A 139 -27.34 -19.25 -16.60
CA ARG A 139 -28.14 -20.34 -16.02
C ARG A 139 -27.68 -20.73 -14.63
N GLU A 140 -26.37 -20.73 -14.39
CA GLU A 140 -25.81 -21.05 -13.08
C GLU A 140 -26.03 -19.89 -12.09
N LEU A 141 -26.01 -18.63 -12.55
CA LEU A 141 -26.45 -17.49 -11.75
C LEU A 141 -27.93 -17.60 -11.35
N GLU A 142 -28.83 -17.91 -12.30
CA GLU A 142 -30.26 -18.11 -12.02
C GLU A 142 -30.48 -19.25 -11.02
N ARG A 143 -29.73 -20.35 -11.15
CA ARG A 143 -29.81 -21.50 -10.25
C ARG A 143 -29.33 -21.15 -8.84
N THR A 144 -28.12 -20.63 -8.71
CA THR A 144 -27.47 -20.39 -7.40
C THR A 144 -28.19 -19.31 -6.59
N LEU A 145 -28.57 -18.19 -7.23
CA LEU A 145 -29.34 -17.13 -6.57
C LEU A 145 -30.77 -17.60 -6.25
N GLY A 146 -31.39 -18.41 -7.12
CA GLY A 146 -32.70 -19.00 -6.86
C GLY A 146 -32.69 -19.97 -5.68
N GLU A 147 -31.62 -20.77 -5.53
CA GLU A 147 -31.40 -21.64 -4.38
C GLU A 147 -31.25 -20.84 -3.08
N ILE A 148 -30.51 -19.72 -3.09
CA ILE A 148 -30.38 -18.82 -1.93
C ILE A 148 -31.74 -18.22 -1.56
N GLU A 149 -32.48 -17.67 -2.53
CA GLU A 149 -33.82 -17.07 -2.31
C GLU A 149 -34.80 -18.09 -1.72
N ALA A 150 -34.76 -19.34 -2.18
CA ALA A 150 -35.63 -20.42 -1.71
C ALA A 150 -35.22 -21.02 -0.35
N SER A 151 -34.02 -20.73 0.13
CA SER A 151 -33.46 -21.30 1.37
C SER A 151 -33.80 -20.48 2.63
N ASP A 152 -33.40 -21.01 3.79
CA ASP A 152 -33.46 -20.29 5.06
C ASP A 152 -32.61 -19.02 5.08
N ILE A 153 -31.60 -18.93 4.21
CA ILE A 153 -30.77 -17.73 4.05
C ILE A 153 -31.61 -16.63 3.43
N GLY A 154 -32.31 -16.90 2.32
CA GLY A 154 -33.18 -15.93 1.65
C GLY A 154 -34.20 -15.29 2.60
N ARG A 155 -34.78 -16.08 3.52
CA ARG A 155 -35.69 -15.57 4.57
C ARG A 155 -35.04 -14.59 5.54
N ARG A 156 -33.73 -14.71 5.77
CA ARG A 156 -32.95 -13.78 6.62
C ARG A 156 -32.49 -12.55 5.84
N LEU A 157 -32.32 -12.67 4.52
CA LEU A 157 -31.93 -11.55 3.65
C LEU A 157 -33.12 -10.63 3.33
N ASP A 158 -34.36 -11.14 3.40
CA ASP A 158 -35.57 -10.40 3.04
C ASP A 158 -35.65 -9.00 3.68
N GLY A 159 -35.82 -7.98 2.85
CA GLY A 159 -35.85 -6.57 3.26
C GLY A 159 -34.51 -5.96 3.69
N LYS A 160 -33.42 -6.74 3.73
CA LYS A 160 -32.09 -6.31 4.22
C LYS A 160 -30.99 -6.38 3.18
N VAL A 161 -30.95 -7.44 2.39
CA VAL A 161 -29.96 -7.66 1.34
C VAL A 161 -30.68 -8.08 0.07
N ALA A 162 -30.61 -7.26 -0.97
CA ALA A 162 -31.12 -7.58 -2.28
C ALA A 162 -30.04 -8.32 -3.09
N THR A 163 -30.34 -9.50 -3.62
CA THR A 163 -29.37 -10.30 -4.39
C THR A 163 -29.69 -10.24 -5.88
N LYS A 164 -28.69 -9.92 -6.70
CA LYS A 164 -28.78 -9.79 -8.17
C LYS A 164 -27.59 -10.49 -8.83
N GLY A 165 -27.72 -10.83 -10.10
CA GLY A 165 -26.64 -11.42 -10.89
C GLY A 165 -26.18 -10.50 -12.02
N ILE A 166 -24.91 -10.60 -12.38
CA ILE A 166 -24.30 -9.98 -13.57
C ILE A 166 -23.65 -11.10 -14.39
N CYS A 167 -24.17 -11.36 -15.58
CA CYS A 167 -23.61 -12.32 -16.53
C CYS A 167 -22.54 -11.62 -17.37
N GLY A 168 -21.28 -12.04 -17.26
CA GLY A 168 -20.15 -11.32 -17.83
C GLY A 168 -18.80 -11.93 -17.48
N THR A 169 -17.78 -11.63 -18.29
CA THR A 169 -16.38 -11.75 -17.83
C THR A 169 -16.08 -10.69 -16.77
N TYR A 170 -14.92 -10.78 -16.11
CA TYR A 170 -14.47 -9.70 -15.22
C TYR A 170 -14.43 -8.36 -15.96
N ASP A 171 -13.84 -8.31 -17.15
CA ASP A 171 -13.75 -7.07 -17.95
C ASP A 171 -15.13 -6.50 -18.33
N ASP A 172 -16.09 -7.36 -18.69
CA ASP A 172 -17.46 -6.93 -18.99
C ASP A 172 -18.10 -6.29 -17.76
N GLY A 173 -17.95 -6.93 -16.60
CA GLY A 173 -18.43 -6.42 -15.31
C GLY A 173 -17.82 -5.09 -14.93
N LEU A 174 -16.50 -4.98 -14.98
CA LEU A 174 -15.78 -3.76 -14.64
C LEU A 174 -16.21 -2.61 -15.57
N LYS A 175 -16.31 -2.84 -16.88
CA LYS A 175 -16.83 -1.83 -17.84
C LYS A 175 -18.28 -1.45 -17.56
N PHE A 176 -19.14 -2.41 -17.23
CA PHE A 176 -20.52 -2.14 -16.85
C PHE A 176 -20.59 -1.20 -15.64
N ILE A 177 -19.72 -1.41 -14.65
CA ILE A 177 -19.62 -0.57 -13.45
C ILE A 177 -19.09 0.80 -13.80
N GLU A 178 -17.99 0.91 -14.56
CA GLU A 178 -17.42 2.18 -15.02
C GLU A 178 -18.45 3.04 -15.76
N ASN A 179 -19.33 2.41 -16.54
CA ASN A 179 -20.43 3.07 -17.27
C ASN A 179 -21.63 3.44 -16.38
N GLY A 180 -21.55 3.21 -15.06
CA GLY A 180 -22.58 3.58 -14.09
C GLY A 180 -23.70 2.57 -13.90
N GLY A 181 -23.50 1.32 -14.31
CA GLY A 181 -24.52 0.27 -14.30
C GLY A 181 -25.04 -0.15 -12.92
N LEU A 182 -24.35 0.22 -11.83
CA LEU A 182 -24.72 -0.15 -10.46
C LEU A 182 -25.76 0.76 -9.80
N VAL A 183 -26.06 1.94 -10.37
CA VAL A 183 -27.02 2.89 -9.78
C VAL A 183 -28.44 2.58 -10.27
N GLN A 184 -29.34 2.25 -9.34
CA GLN A 184 -30.77 2.18 -9.60
C GLN A 184 -31.48 3.37 -8.95
N GLY A 185 -31.79 4.38 -9.78
CA GLY A 185 -32.62 5.50 -9.36
C GLY A 185 -33.58 5.91 -10.47
N ASP A 186 -34.87 5.70 -10.23
CA ASP A 186 -36.00 6.21 -11.00
C ASP A 186 -36.03 7.76 -10.97
N ARG A 187 -35.11 8.42 -11.71
CA ARG A 187 -35.23 9.83 -12.06
C ARG A 187 -35.94 9.91 -13.40
N GLY A 188 -37.26 10.08 -13.32
CA GLY A 188 -38.17 10.07 -14.46
C GLY A 188 -37.68 10.84 -15.69
N GLY A 189 -37.87 10.18 -16.84
CA GLY A 189 -38.03 10.72 -18.18
C GLY A 189 -37.34 12.03 -18.53
N PHE A 190 -36.17 11.92 -19.19
CA PHE A 190 -35.89 12.80 -20.32
C PHE A 190 -35.56 11.96 -21.56
N SER A 191 -36.45 12.12 -22.54
CA SER A 191 -36.38 11.62 -23.89
C SER A 191 -35.00 11.84 -24.52
N SER A 192 -34.46 10.79 -25.11
CA SER A 192 -33.42 10.82 -26.12
C SER A 192 -33.84 11.72 -27.29
N ALA A 193 -33.32 12.94 -27.34
CA ALA A 193 -33.28 13.73 -28.56
C ALA A 193 -32.16 14.76 -28.38
N PHE A 194 -30.97 14.45 -28.92
CA PHE A 194 -29.95 15.36 -29.48
C PHE A 194 -28.62 14.61 -29.55
N VAL A 195 -28.58 13.58 -30.39
CA VAL A 195 -27.34 13.15 -31.04
C VAL A 195 -27.64 13.17 -32.53
N ASP A 196 -27.51 14.34 -33.12
CA ASP A 196 -27.32 14.42 -34.56
C ASP A 196 -26.53 15.67 -34.92
N GLY A 197 -25.34 15.41 -35.47
CA GLY A 197 -24.60 16.32 -36.32
C GLY A 197 -23.74 17.36 -35.61
N PHE A 198 -22.42 17.18 -35.63
CA PHE A 198 -21.54 18.15 -36.28
C PHE A 198 -20.23 17.47 -36.71
N ASN A 199 -20.17 17.18 -38.00
CA ASN A 199 -18.95 16.86 -38.73
C ASN A 199 -18.06 18.11 -38.85
N ALA A 200 -16.76 17.88 -38.81
CA ALA A 200 -15.71 18.86 -39.05
C ALA A 200 -15.83 19.58 -40.40
N ARG A 201 -15.50 20.88 -40.44
CA ARG A 201 -14.50 21.53 -41.33
C ARG A 201 -14.66 23.06 -41.40
N GLY A 202 -13.57 23.77 -41.07
CA GLY A 202 -12.96 24.81 -41.89
C GLY A 202 -13.58 26.22 -41.94
N GLY A 203 -12.75 27.22 -41.60
CA GLY A 203 -12.79 28.55 -42.21
C GLY A 203 -13.20 29.73 -41.31
N SER A 204 -12.21 30.52 -40.88
CA SER A 204 -12.39 31.96 -40.54
C SER A 204 -12.67 32.80 -41.81
N PRO A 205 -12.80 34.15 -41.77
CA PRO A 205 -13.11 35.10 -40.68
C PRO A 205 -14.24 36.10 -41.07
N ILE A 206 -14.60 37.04 -40.17
CA ILE A 206 -14.77 38.52 -40.40
C ILE A 206 -15.83 39.14 -39.45
N SER A 207 -15.37 40.14 -38.67
CA SER A 207 -15.94 41.41 -38.16
C SER A 207 -17.47 41.60 -37.99
N SER A 208 -18.02 42.43 -37.09
CA SER A 208 -17.59 43.66 -36.38
C SER A 208 -18.74 44.12 -35.45
N ASP A 209 -18.39 44.91 -34.43
CA ASP A 209 -19.22 45.91 -33.70
C ASP A 209 -20.38 45.42 -32.81
N SER A 210 -20.70 45.99 -31.64
CA SER A 210 -20.09 47.04 -30.80
C SER A 210 -20.85 47.15 -29.45
N SER A 211 -20.08 47.56 -28.43
CA SER A 211 -20.42 48.48 -27.31
C SER A 211 -21.32 48.10 -26.12
N GLU A 212 -20.73 48.36 -24.93
CA GLU A 212 -21.30 48.85 -23.65
C GLU A 212 -22.22 47.88 -22.87
N SER A 213 -22.16 47.71 -21.53
CA SER A 213 -21.55 48.43 -20.43
C SER A 213 -21.47 47.54 -19.17
N ASP A 214 -20.69 48.03 -18.22
CA ASP A 214 -20.24 47.52 -16.93
C ASP A 214 -21.34 47.29 -15.88
N SER A 215 -21.32 46.14 -15.18
CA SER A 215 -21.48 46.05 -13.70
C SER A 215 -21.59 44.60 -13.18
N GLY A 216 -20.62 44.18 -12.38
CA GLY A 216 -20.79 43.34 -11.17
C GLY A 216 -21.23 41.88 -11.32
N SER A 217 -20.29 40.93 -11.13
CA SER A 217 -20.49 39.69 -10.33
C SER A 217 -19.19 38.89 -10.25
N GLU A 218 -19.00 38.24 -9.10
CA GLU A 218 -17.87 37.39 -8.70
C GLU A 218 -17.52 36.29 -9.73
N PRO A 219 -16.26 35.86 -9.83
CA PRO A 219 -15.89 34.78 -10.73
C PRO A 219 -16.36 33.43 -10.15
N PRO A 220 -17.10 32.59 -10.92
CA PRO A 220 -17.34 31.22 -10.52
C PRO A 220 -16.04 30.43 -10.69
N SER A 221 -15.64 29.75 -9.62
CA SER A 221 -14.67 28.67 -9.64
C SER A 221 -15.08 27.63 -10.69
N SER A 222 -14.33 27.54 -11.78
CA SER A 222 -14.48 26.46 -12.76
C SER A 222 -13.59 25.31 -12.30
N GLU A 223 -14.13 24.48 -11.42
CA GLU A 223 -13.69 23.09 -11.33
C GLU A 223 -14.06 22.38 -12.63
N PRO A 224 -13.21 21.50 -13.18
CA PRO A 224 -13.62 20.65 -14.28
C PRO A 224 -14.70 19.69 -13.75
N SER A 225 -15.93 19.80 -14.27
CA SER A 225 -17.00 18.84 -13.96
C SER A 225 -16.64 17.49 -14.57
N SER A 226 -15.98 16.63 -13.79
CA SER A 226 -16.05 15.19 -14.00
C SER A 226 -17.51 14.74 -13.82
N ALA A 227 -17.94 13.72 -14.56
CA ALA A 227 -19.28 13.15 -14.52
C ALA A 227 -19.68 12.69 -13.09
N ALA A 228 -20.17 13.63 -12.28
CA ALA A 228 -20.72 13.36 -10.96
C ALA A 228 -22.20 12.97 -11.11
N GLY A 229 -22.50 11.67 -11.06
CA GLY A 229 -23.89 11.22 -11.02
C GLY A 229 -24.20 9.74 -11.21
N CYS A 230 -23.22 8.82 -11.33
CA CYS A 230 -23.49 7.44 -11.76
C CYS A 230 -22.80 6.31 -10.94
N GLN A 231 -22.38 6.52 -9.69
CA GLN A 231 -21.76 5.45 -8.87
C GLN A 231 -22.45 5.31 -7.50
N PRO A 232 -22.48 4.10 -6.90
CA PRO A 232 -23.03 3.91 -5.56
C PRO A 232 -22.29 4.74 -4.50
N GLU A 233 -22.91 4.93 -3.33
CA GLU A 233 -22.28 5.68 -2.23
C GLU A 233 -21.01 4.96 -1.75
N LEU A 234 -21.10 3.65 -1.50
CA LEU A 234 -19.97 2.78 -1.20
C LEU A 234 -19.99 1.51 -2.07
N LEU A 235 -18.82 1.14 -2.59
CA LEU A 235 -18.59 -0.09 -3.33
C LEU A 235 -17.64 -1.01 -2.56
N HIS A 236 -18.12 -2.20 -2.23
CA HIS A 236 -17.31 -3.26 -1.67
C HIS A 236 -17.18 -4.41 -2.69
N ILE A 237 -15.95 -4.74 -3.07
CA ILE A 237 -15.66 -5.84 -3.98
C ILE A 237 -15.18 -7.05 -3.17
N MET A 238 -15.64 -8.25 -3.52
CA MET A 238 -15.15 -9.51 -3.01
C MET A 238 -14.51 -10.28 -4.16
N PHE A 239 -13.26 -10.69 -3.98
CA PHE A 239 -12.56 -11.59 -4.89
C PHE A 239 -12.00 -12.77 -4.11
N LEU A 240 -12.84 -13.79 -3.97
CA LEU A 240 -12.62 -14.93 -3.10
C LEU A 240 -11.94 -16.10 -3.83
N GLY A 241 -11.45 -17.07 -3.06
CA GLY A 241 -10.67 -18.20 -3.53
C GLY A 241 -9.25 -17.82 -4.00
N SER A 242 -8.57 -18.76 -4.63
CA SER A 242 -7.24 -18.55 -5.23
C SER A 242 -7.27 -17.91 -6.62
N SER A 243 -8.38 -17.25 -6.98
CA SER A 243 -8.64 -16.76 -8.35
C SER A 243 -7.62 -15.72 -8.82
N ILE A 244 -7.13 -14.86 -7.92
CA ILE A 244 -6.04 -13.92 -8.24
C ILE A 244 -4.73 -14.64 -8.59
N GLY A 245 -4.53 -15.87 -8.09
CA GLY A 245 -3.39 -16.71 -8.42
C GLY A 245 -3.41 -17.22 -9.86
N ASN A 246 -4.54 -17.11 -10.58
CA ASN A 246 -4.62 -17.49 -11.99
C ASN A 246 -3.98 -16.46 -12.93
N PHE A 247 -3.59 -15.31 -12.40
CA PHE A 247 -2.87 -14.27 -13.13
C PHE A 247 -1.37 -14.42 -12.91
N PRO A 248 -0.55 -14.23 -13.95
CA PRO A 248 0.86 -13.93 -13.75
C PRO A 248 1.04 -12.77 -12.75
N ARG A 249 2.12 -12.78 -11.97
CA ARG A 249 2.31 -11.83 -10.85
C ARG A 249 2.17 -10.35 -11.26
N GLU A 250 2.68 -9.97 -12.44
CA GLU A 250 2.58 -8.60 -12.96
C GLU A 250 1.15 -8.24 -13.40
N ASP A 251 0.43 -9.20 -13.98
CA ASP A 251 -0.94 -9.04 -14.43
C ASP A 251 -1.90 -8.96 -13.25
N ALA A 252 -1.64 -9.70 -12.17
CA ALA A 252 -2.42 -9.64 -10.92
C ALA A 252 -2.46 -8.21 -10.36
N ALA A 253 -1.31 -7.54 -10.27
CA ALA A 253 -1.26 -6.16 -9.80
C ALA A 253 -1.98 -5.19 -10.75
N SER A 254 -1.86 -5.41 -12.07
CA SER A 254 -2.56 -4.62 -13.09
C SER A 254 -4.08 -4.76 -12.97
N PHE A 255 -4.56 -5.97 -12.74
CA PHE A 255 -5.97 -6.26 -12.50
C PHE A 255 -6.49 -5.59 -11.22
N LEU A 256 -5.74 -5.65 -10.11
CA LEU A 256 -6.13 -4.95 -8.88
C LEU A 256 -6.16 -3.42 -9.05
N ARG A 257 -5.28 -2.86 -9.88
CA ARG A 257 -5.33 -1.43 -10.25
C ARG A 257 -6.56 -1.08 -11.09
N SER A 258 -7.04 -1.96 -11.96
CA SER A 258 -8.21 -1.71 -12.80
C SER A 258 -9.55 -1.84 -12.06
N LEU A 259 -9.57 -2.35 -10.83
CA LEU A 259 -10.78 -2.38 -10.03
C LEU A 259 -11.25 -0.94 -9.72
N PRO A 260 -12.56 -0.63 -9.89
CA PRO A 260 -13.13 0.72 -9.78
C PRO A 260 -13.31 1.19 -8.33
N LEU A 261 -12.33 0.89 -7.47
CA LEU A 261 -12.26 1.40 -6.10
C LEU A 261 -11.82 2.86 -6.14
N ARG A 262 -12.64 3.77 -5.63
CA ARG A 262 -12.33 5.20 -5.58
C ARG A 262 -11.39 5.48 -4.40
N PRO A 263 -10.29 6.25 -4.61
CA PRO A 263 -9.39 6.60 -3.52
C PRO A 263 -10.09 7.38 -2.40
N GLY A 264 -9.93 6.92 -1.17
CA GLY A 264 -10.28 7.67 0.03
C GLY A 264 -11.76 7.91 0.33
N VAL A 265 -12.67 7.20 -0.34
CA VAL A 265 -14.13 7.31 -0.07
C VAL A 265 -14.69 6.17 0.77
N GLY A 266 -13.87 5.16 1.11
CA GLY A 266 -14.29 3.98 1.88
C GLY A 266 -14.66 2.76 1.05
N ASP A 267 -14.41 2.76 -0.26
CA ASP A 267 -14.53 1.55 -1.09
C ASP A 267 -13.50 0.49 -0.64
N THR A 268 -13.90 -0.79 -0.60
CA THR A 268 -13.03 -1.87 -0.10
C THR A 268 -12.95 -3.06 -1.04
N LEU A 269 -11.86 -3.82 -0.96
CA LEU A 269 -11.71 -5.13 -1.57
C LEU A 269 -11.43 -6.19 -0.50
N LEU A 270 -12.27 -7.23 -0.43
CA LEU A 270 -11.98 -8.45 0.31
C LEU A 270 -11.35 -9.48 -0.64
N LEU A 271 -10.05 -9.73 -0.47
CA LEU A 271 -9.24 -10.57 -1.36
C LEU A 271 -8.79 -11.85 -0.66
N GLY A 272 -8.98 -12.99 -1.32
CA GLY A 272 -8.43 -14.27 -0.94
C GLY A 272 -7.02 -14.53 -1.48
N LEU A 273 -6.11 -15.02 -0.63
CA LEU A 273 -4.75 -15.40 -1.02
C LEU A 273 -4.38 -16.79 -0.48
N ASP A 274 -3.97 -17.67 -1.40
CA ASP A 274 -3.40 -18.99 -1.09
C ASP A 274 -1.89 -18.88 -0.86
N HIS A 275 -1.42 -19.43 0.25
CA HIS A 275 -0.04 -19.32 0.67
C HIS A 275 0.88 -20.35 0.02
N ASP A 276 2.19 -20.10 0.13
CA ASP A 276 3.28 -21.02 -0.24
C ASP A 276 3.40 -22.23 0.71
N ASN A 277 2.34 -23.05 0.71
CA ASN A 277 2.22 -24.29 1.46
C ASN A 277 3.24 -25.37 1.02
N ASP A 278 3.30 -26.46 1.78
CA ASP A 278 4.14 -27.62 1.41
C ASP A 278 3.81 -28.14 0.00
N LYS A 279 4.88 -28.45 -0.76
CA LYS A 279 4.78 -28.93 -2.14
C LYS A 279 3.79 -30.08 -2.30
N GLY A 280 3.88 -31.10 -1.45
CA GLY A 280 3.05 -32.30 -1.56
C GLY A 280 1.58 -31.98 -1.31
N LYS A 281 1.29 -31.09 -0.36
CA LYS A 281 -0.08 -30.62 -0.10
C LYS A 281 -0.67 -29.88 -1.30
N ILE A 282 0.11 -29.00 -1.95
CA ILE A 282 -0.36 -28.26 -3.12
C ILE A 282 -0.61 -29.21 -4.29
N GLU A 283 0.33 -30.11 -4.59
CA GLU A 283 0.17 -31.05 -5.71
C GLU A 283 -1.04 -31.97 -5.51
N GLU A 284 -1.29 -32.43 -4.27
CA GLU A 284 -2.44 -33.26 -3.92
C GLU A 284 -3.77 -32.49 -3.98
N ALA A 285 -3.79 -31.22 -3.54
CA ALA A 285 -4.98 -30.37 -3.63
C ALA A 285 -5.47 -30.23 -5.08
N TYR A 286 -4.52 -30.10 -6.01
CA TYR A 286 -4.81 -29.98 -7.44
C TYR A 286 -4.78 -31.32 -8.18
N ASN A 287 -4.66 -32.46 -7.51
CA ASN A 287 -4.70 -33.78 -8.13
C ASN A 287 -5.26 -34.80 -7.14
N ASP A 288 -6.55 -34.63 -6.86
CA ASP A 288 -7.25 -35.44 -5.88
C ASP A 288 -7.27 -36.93 -6.27
N ARG A 289 -7.29 -37.79 -5.25
CA ARG A 289 -7.20 -39.24 -5.44
C ARG A 289 -8.43 -39.86 -6.11
N ASN A 290 -9.56 -39.17 -6.08
CA ASN A 290 -10.83 -39.64 -6.65
C ASN A 290 -11.03 -39.15 -8.11
N GLY A 291 -10.06 -38.39 -8.64
CA GLY A 291 -10.01 -37.90 -10.00
C GLY A 291 -11.07 -36.83 -10.32
N TYR A 292 -11.58 -36.09 -9.34
CA TYR A 292 -12.48 -34.95 -9.56
C TYR A 292 -11.78 -33.86 -10.40
N THR A 293 -10.58 -33.43 -10.00
CA THR A 293 -9.76 -32.44 -10.70
C THR A 293 -9.36 -32.93 -12.09
N LYS A 294 -9.01 -34.21 -12.23
CA LYS A 294 -8.75 -34.80 -13.56
C LYS A 294 -9.97 -34.69 -14.47
N ARG A 295 -11.18 -35.00 -13.99
CA ARG A 295 -12.41 -34.87 -14.81
C ARG A 295 -12.68 -33.42 -15.19
N PHE A 296 -12.48 -32.49 -14.26
CA PHE A 296 -12.62 -31.05 -14.50
C PHE A 296 -11.64 -30.55 -15.58
N ILE A 297 -10.34 -30.86 -15.44
CA ILE A 297 -9.32 -30.45 -16.41
C ILE A 297 -9.61 -31.05 -17.79
N MET A 298 -9.87 -32.36 -17.87
CA MET A 298 -10.12 -33.05 -19.15
C MET A 298 -11.39 -32.56 -19.87
N ASN A 299 -12.36 -31.98 -19.15
CA ASN A 299 -13.51 -31.32 -19.77
C ASN A 299 -13.10 -30.16 -20.70
N GLY A 300 -11.97 -29.50 -20.43
CA GLY A 300 -11.42 -28.44 -21.28
C GLY A 300 -11.12 -28.89 -22.71
N LEU A 301 -10.69 -30.13 -22.92
CA LEU A 301 -10.43 -30.67 -24.27
C LEU A 301 -11.73 -30.82 -25.07
N LYS A 302 -12.80 -31.30 -24.43
CA LYS A 302 -14.14 -31.37 -25.05
C LYS A 302 -14.63 -29.98 -25.42
N ASN A 303 -14.50 -29.02 -24.51
CA ASN A 303 -14.92 -27.65 -24.77
C ASN A 303 -14.10 -26.97 -25.87
N ALA A 304 -12.79 -27.24 -25.93
CA ALA A 304 -11.93 -26.78 -27.02
C ALA A 304 -12.40 -27.34 -28.36
N GLY A 305 -12.70 -28.65 -28.41
CA GLY A 305 -13.27 -29.30 -29.58
C GLY A 305 -14.56 -28.63 -30.05
N ARG A 306 -15.54 -28.43 -29.14
CA ARG A 306 -16.80 -27.73 -29.44
C ARG A 306 -16.59 -26.33 -29.97
N THR A 307 -15.69 -25.57 -29.34
CA THR A 307 -15.36 -24.19 -29.74
C THR A 307 -14.77 -24.14 -31.15
N LEU A 308 -14.00 -25.17 -31.53
CA LEU A 308 -13.42 -25.34 -32.86
C LEU A 308 -14.37 -26.05 -33.87
N GLY A 309 -15.58 -26.42 -33.44
CA GLY A 309 -16.63 -27.00 -34.27
C GLY A 309 -16.70 -28.53 -34.31
N ASP A 310 -15.94 -29.26 -33.48
CA ASP A 310 -15.95 -30.72 -33.38
C ASP A 310 -15.69 -31.22 -31.94
N ASP A 311 -16.74 -31.69 -31.25
CA ASP A 311 -16.68 -32.22 -29.87
C ASP A 311 -15.83 -33.51 -29.73
N HIS A 312 -15.42 -34.12 -30.85
CA HIS A 312 -14.58 -35.33 -30.88
C HIS A 312 -13.16 -35.07 -31.40
N MET A 313 -12.79 -33.80 -31.62
CA MET A 313 -11.48 -33.43 -32.14
C MET A 313 -10.32 -33.94 -31.26
N PHE A 314 -10.52 -33.90 -29.94
CA PHE A 314 -9.56 -34.39 -28.96
C PHE A 314 -10.06 -35.74 -28.40
N ASP A 315 -9.44 -36.82 -28.86
CA ASP A 315 -9.70 -38.17 -28.34
C ASP A 315 -9.11 -38.30 -26.92
N GLU A 316 -9.95 -38.21 -25.89
CA GLU A 316 -9.54 -38.19 -24.47
C GLU A 316 -8.61 -39.35 -24.09
N ASP A 317 -8.74 -40.53 -24.72
CA ASP A 317 -7.89 -41.69 -24.41
C ASP A 317 -6.41 -41.48 -24.81
N LYS A 318 -6.13 -40.48 -25.67
CA LYS A 318 -4.77 -40.08 -26.08
C LYS A 318 -4.18 -38.99 -25.21
N TRP A 319 -4.90 -38.51 -24.19
CA TRP A 319 -4.47 -37.43 -23.34
C TRP A 319 -4.46 -37.86 -21.87
N ASP A 320 -3.55 -37.31 -21.10
CA ASP A 320 -3.52 -37.47 -19.64
C ASP A 320 -3.43 -36.12 -18.94
N TYR A 321 -3.84 -36.09 -17.67
CA TYR A 321 -3.67 -34.92 -16.81
C TYR A 321 -2.38 -35.06 -16.02
N VAL A 322 -1.53 -34.04 -16.08
CA VAL A 322 -0.29 -33.96 -15.31
C VAL A 322 -0.22 -32.61 -14.62
N ASN A 323 0.20 -32.61 -13.36
CA ASN A 323 0.43 -31.40 -12.59
C ASN A 323 1.77 -31.45 -11.85
N TYR A 324 2.29 -30.29 -11.50
CA TYR A 324 3.41 -30.17 -10.56
C TYR A 324 3.43 -28.79 -9.91
N TYR A 325 4.09 -28.69 -8.76
CA TYR A 325 4.36 -27.42 -8.11
C TYR A 325 5.80 -26.97 -8.36
N ASN A 326 5.94 -25.83 -9.04
CA ASN A 326 7.20 -25.14 -9.23
C ASN A 326 7.51 -24.30 -7.98
N ALA A 327 8.37 -24.83 -7.10
CA ALA A 327 8.72 -24.16 -5.85
C ALA A 327 9.54 -22.87 -6.04
N ALA A 328 10.25 -22.71 -7.17
CA ALA A 328 11.02 -21.49 -7.44
C ALA A 328 10.09 -20.32 -7.81
N GLU A 329 9.12 -20.58 -8.69
CA GLU A 329 8.11 -19.59 -9.10
C GLU A 329 6.93 -19.49 -8.10
N ARG A 330 6.87 -20.45 -7.16
CA ARG A 330 5.77 -20.70 -6.21
C ARG A 330 4.43 -20.74 -6.93
N ARG A 331 4.36 -21.60 -7.95
CA ARG A 331 3.20 -21.74 -8.82
C ARG A 331 2.89 -23.19 -9.06
N HIS A 332 1.62 -23.56 -8.89
CA HIS A 332 1.10 -24.82 -9.36
C HIS A 332 0.79 -24.72 -10.85
N GLU A 333 1.11 -25.76 -11.62
CA GLU A 333 0.90 -25.78 -13.07
C GLU A 333 0.20 -27.08 -13.48
N ALA A 334 -0.77 -26.94 -14.39
CA ALA A 334 -1.60 -28.03 -14.91
C ALA A 334 -1.44 -28.13 -16.44
N TYR A 335 -1.36 -29.38 -16.92
CA TYR A 335 -1.12 -29.69 -18.32
C TYR A 335 -1.96 -30.86 -18.81
N PHE A 336 -2.30 -30.81 -20.10
CA PHE A 336 -2.62 -32.01 -20.87
C PHE A 336 -1.33 -32.60 -21.43
N ARG A 337 -1.09 -33.89 -21.21
CA ARG A 337 0.02 -34.64 -21.81
C ARG A 337 -0.50 -35.49 -22.96
N SER A 338 0.11 -35.38 -24.14
CA SER A 338 -0.16 -36.27 -25.25
C SER A 338 0.51 -37.63 -25.02
N ASN A 339 -0.27 -38.71 -24.93
CA ASN A 339 0.25 -40.07 -24.70
C ASN A 339 0.81 -40.73 -25.97
N CYS A 340 0.69 -40.07 -27.12
CA CYS A 340 1.23 -40.55 -28.39
C CYS A 340 1.48 -39.39 -29.35
N SER A 341 2.26 -39.63 -30.41
CA SER A 341 2.33 -38.68 -31.52
C SER A 341 1.01 -38.64 -32.27
N GLN A 342 0.41 -37.45 -32.39
CA GLN A 342 -0.90 -37.27 -33.02
C GLN A 342 -1.00 -35.92 -33.73
N THR A 343 -1.92 -35.84 -34.70
CA THR A 343 -2.24 -34.60 -35.40
C THR A 343 -3.73 -34.35 -35.25
N ILE A 344 -4.10 -33.13 -34.86
CA ILE A 344 -5.48 -32.66 -34.92
C ILE A 344 -5.62 -31.67 -36.08
N THR A 345 -6.80 -31.64 -36.69
CA THR A 345 -7.10 -30.74 -37.81
C THR A 345 -8.30 -29.88 -37.44
N VAL A 346 -8.13 -28.56 -37.45
CA VAL A 346 -9.23 -27.62 -37.24
C VAL A 346 -10.02 -27.49 -38.53
N LEU A 347 -11.31 -27.80 -38.48
CA LEU A 347 -12.15 -27.94 -39.68
C LEU A 347 -12.44 -26.60 -40.39
N SER A 348 -12.42 -25.49 -39.66
CA SER A 348 -12.76 -24.16 -40.17
C SER A 348 -11.72 -23.60 -41.15
N ASP A 349 -10.43 -23.85 -40.93
CA ASP A 349 -9.32 -23.35 -41.74
C ASP A 349 -8.37 -24.44 -42.28
N LYS A 350 -8.63 -25.71 -41.96
CA LYS A 350 -7.79 -26.88 -42.29
C LYS A 350 -6.36 -26.78 -41.74
N LYS A 351 -6.17 -26.04 -40.65
CA LYS A 351 -4.88 -25.95 -39.98
C LYS A 351 -4.61 -27.23 -39.18
N GLU A 352 -3.40 -27.77 -39.34
CA GLU A 352 -2.97 -28.99 -38.66
C GLU A 352 -2.05 -28.63 -37.49
N PHE A 353 -2.30 -29.25 -36.34
CA PHE A 353 -1.46 -29.13 -35.16
C PHE A 353 -0.94 -30.51 -34.78
N THR A 354 0.37 -30.68 -34.84
CA THR A 354 1.05 -31.92 -34.46
C THR A 354 1.47 -31.87 -33.01
N PHE A 355 1.35 -33.00 -32.33
CA PHE A 355 1.88 -33.26 -31.01
C PHE A 355 2.80 -34.48 -31.06
N VAL A 356 3.93 -34.42 -30.37
CA VAL A 356 4.78 -35.59 -30.13
C VAL A 356 4.33 -36.34 -28.86
N GLU A 357 4.74 -37.60 -28.73
CA GLU A 357 4.58 -38.35 -27.49
C GLU A 357 5.22 -37.60 -26.31
N ASP A 358 4.53 -37.60 -25.17
CA ASP A 358 4.84 -36.86 -23.94
C ASP A 358 4.85 -35.32 -24.06
N GLU A 359 4.39 -34.75 -25.18
CA GLU A 359 4.25 -33.30 -25.29
C GLU A 359 3.20 -32.75 -24.32
N MET A 360 3.57 -31.67 -23.63
CA MET A 360 2.76 -31.02 -22.61
C MET A 360 2.12 -29.76 -23.18
N LEU A 361 0.82 -29.62 -22.94
CA LEU A 361 -0.02 -28.50 -23.33
C LEU A 361 -0.56 -27.85 -22.07
N LYS A 362 -0.08 -26.65 -21.74
CA LYS A 362 -0.45 -25.96 -20.50
C LYS A 362 -1.92 -25.54 -20.54
N ILE A 363 -2.66 -25.68 -19.43
CA ILE A 363 -4.08 -25.32 -19.35
C ILE A 363 -4.41 -24.40 -18.16
N GLU A 364 -3.69 -24.51 -17.05
CA GLU A 364 -3.96 -23.71 -15.88
C GLU A 364 -2.68 -23.51 -15.07
N GLU A 365 -2.64 -22.38 -14.35
CA GLU A 365 -1.62 -22.11 -13.37
C GLU A 365 -2.24 -21.40 -12.16
N SER A 366 -1.70 -21.66 -10.97
CA SER A 366 -2.13 -21.00 -9.75
C SER A 366 -0.94 -20.60 -8.88
N VAL A 367 -0.69 -19.29 -8.83
CA VAL A 367 0.35 -18.64 -8.04
C VAL A 367 0.02 -18.69 -6.56
N LYS A 368 1.06 -18.92 -5.75
CA LYS A 368 1.03 -18.92 -4.28
C LYS A 368 1.82 -17.73 -3.76
N TYR A 369 1.32 -17.14 -2.68
CA TYR A 369 1.81 -15.87 -2.16
C TYR A 369 2.49 -16.07 -0.80
N SER A 370 3.71 -15.55 -0.68
CA SER A 370 4.29 -15.27 0.65
C SER A 370 3.80 -13.93 1.16
N GLU A 371 4.16 -13.59 2.41
CA GLU A 371 3.95 -12.25 2.97
C GLU A 371 4.51 -11.15 2.08
N VAL A 372 5.76 -11.33 1.62
CA VAL A 372 6.42 -10.34 0.74
C VAL A 372 5.64 -10.20 -0.56
N ASP A 373 5.21 -11.30 -1.17
CA ASP A 373 4.43 -11.21 -2.42
C ASP A 373 3.10 -10.48 -2.23
N ALA A 374 2.41 -10.74 -1.12
CA ALA A 374 1.13 -10.10 -0.83
C ALA A 374 1.30 -8.59 -0.71
N TYR A 375 2.29 -8.13 0.07
CA TYR A 375 2.56 -6.70 0.21
C TYR A 375 3.08 -6.07 -1.08
N THR A 376 3.91 -6.76 -1.86
CA THR A 376 4.33 -6.31 -3.20
C THR A 376 3.14 -6.18 -4.15
N LEU A 377 2.23 -7.16 -4.15
CA LEU A 377 1.00 -7.14 -4.93
C LEU A 377 0.12 -5.94 -4.56
N PHE A 378 -0.04 -5.65 -3.27
CA PHE A 378 -0.88 -4.55 -2.79
C PHE A 378 -0.26 -3.18 -3.11
N SER A 379 1.04 -3.01 -2.85
CA SER A 379 1.76 -1.77 -3.18
C SER A 379 1.70 -1.49 -4.69
N ASN A 380 1.93 -2.51 -5.54
CA ASN A 380 1.78 -2.35 -6.99
C ASN A 380 0.31 -2.15 -7.40
N GLY A 381 -0.65 -2.70 -6.66
CA GLY A 381 -2.09 -2.50 -6.84
C GLY A 381 -2.59 -1.10 -6.46
N ASN A 382 -1.74 -0.25 -5.87
CA ASN A 382 -2.12 0.98 -5.16
C ASN A 382 -3.20 0.70 -4.10
N LEU A 383 -3.01 -0.35 -3.31
CA LEU A 383 -3.91 -0.80 -2.26
C LEU A 383 -3.20 -0.83 -0.90
N ARG A 384 -3.94 -0.50 0.15
CA ARG A 384 -3.49 -0.56 1.54
C ARG A 384 -4.27 -1.63 2.29
N PRO A 385 -3.60 -2.52 3.04
CA PRO A 385 -4.29 -3.48 3.91
C PRO A 385 -4.87 -2.79 5.14
N ILE A 386 -6.14 -3.08 5.43
CA ILE A 386 -6.90 -2.63 6.60
C ILE A 386 -6.86 -3.71 7.69
N GLN A 387 -7.17 -4.94 7.31
CA GLN A 387 -7.22 -6.09 8.21
C GLN A 387 -6.94 -7.40 7.45
N ARG A 388 -6.48 -8.42 8.18
CA ARG A 388 -6.21 -9.76 7.69
C ARG A 388 -6.80 -10.80 8.64
N TRP A 389 -7.35 -11.86 8.05
CA TRP A 389 -7.72 -13.09 8.74
C TRP A 389 -7.02 -14.29 8.11
N THR A 390 -6.65 -15.28 8.93
CA THR A 390 -5.97 -16.51 8.50
C THR A 390 -6.71 -17.72 9.03
N ASP A 391 -6.70 -18.82 8.30
CA ASP A 391 -7.22 -20.09 8.80
C ASP A 391 -6.35 -20.63 9.95
N SER A 392 -6.88 -21.57 10.72
CA SER A 392 -6.19 -22.19 11.86
C SER A 392 -4.85 -22.86 11.52
N ASN A 393 -4.61 -23.23 10.26
CA ASN A 393 -3.35 -23.84 9.82
C ASN A 393 -2.40 -22.84 9.13
N GLY A 394 -2.81 -21.58 8.95
CA GLY A 394 -2.01 -20.52 8.32
C GLY A 394 -1.71 -20.76 6.83
N GLN A 395 -2.55 -21.54 6.15
CA GLN A 395 -2.43 -21.97 4.76
C GLN A 395 -3.08 -20.99 3.78
N TYR A 396 -4.01 -20.17 4.25
CA TYR A 396 -4.82 -19.24 3.47
C TYR A 396 -5.08 -17.96 4.25
N SER A 397 -5.36 -16.87 3.54
CA SER A 397 -5.77 -15.62 4.18
C SER A 397 -6.81 -14.84 3.39
N LEU A 398 -7.67 -14.13 4.13
CA LEU A 398 -8.51 -13.06 3.61
C LEU A 398 -7.93 -11.71 4.02
N TRP A 399 -7.81 -10.80 3.07
CA TRP A 399 -7.32 -9.44 3.26
C TRP A 399 -8.41 -8.44 2.92
N LEU A 400 -8.72 -7.55 3.85
CA LEU A 400 -9.52 -6.36 3.55
C LEU A 400 -8.57 -5.24 3.16
N LEU A 401 -8.75 -4.72 1.94
CA LEU A 401 -7.91 -3.71 1.33
C LEU A 401 -8.74 -2.47 1.00
N GLU A 402 -8.12 -1.29 1.00
CA GLU A 402 -8.69 -0.04 0.47
C GLU A 402 -7.75 0.59 -0.55
N ARG A 403 -8.28 1.49 -1.37
CA ARG A 403 -7.45 2.42 -2.16
C ARG A 403 -7.27 3.71 -1.32
N PRO A 404 -6.09 3.93 -0.70
CA PRO A 404 -5.88 5.12 0.10
C PRO A 404 -5.81 6.37 -0.82
N PRO A 405 -6.06 7.58 -0.28
CA PRO A 405 -5.88 8.81 -1.04
C PRO A 405 -4.42 9.02 -1.46
N ILE A 406 -3.47 8.46 -0.70
CA ILE A 406 -2.03 8.53 -0.96
C ILE A 406 -1.40 7.17 -0.63
N SER A 407 -0.50 6.70 -1.49
CA SER A 407 0.34 5.53 -1.25
C SER A 407 1.71 5.72 -1.89
N PHE A 408 2.77 5.22 -1.26
CA PHE A 408 4.10 5.22 -1.85
C PHE A 408 4.32 3.96 -2.72
N PRO A 409 4.89 4.09 -3.92
CA PRO A 409 5.29 2.94 -4.71
C PRO A 409 6.46 2.21 -4.05
N LEU A 410 6.69 0.96 -4.46
CA LEU A 410 7.93 0.27 -4.13
C LEU A 410 9.13 1.00 -4.74
N LEU A 411 10.27 0.97 -4.05
CA LEU A 411 11.51 1.62 -4.51
C LEU A 411 12.13 0.96 -5.75
N HIS A 412 11.55 -0.12 -6.27
CA HIS A 412 11.98 -0.74 -7.53
C HIS A 412 10.80 -0.99 -8.45
N THR A 413 10.58 -0.10 -9.43
CA THR A 413 10.40 -0.48 -10.84
C THR A 413 10.66 0.77 -11.70
N PRO A 414 11.90 1.06 -12.15
CA PRO A 414 12.00 1.69 -13.44
C PRO A 414 11.41 0.66 -14.39
N GLY A 415 10.20 0.90 -14.90
CA GLY A 415 9.76 0.23 -16.11
C GLY A 415 10.93 0.30 -17.11
N PRO A 416 11.14 -0.72 -17.97
CA PRO A 416 12.29 -0.75 -18.87
C PRO A 416 12.40 0.63 -19.48
N VAL A 417 13.53 1.32 -19.25
CA VAL A 417 13.76 2.69 -19.70
C VAL A 417 13.37 2.69 -21.17
N LYS A 418 12.14 3.14 -21.47
CA LYS A 418 11.71 3.34 -22.83
C LYS A 418 12.53 4.55 -23.20
N ARG A 419 13.69 4.30 -23.78
CA ARG A 419 14.48 5.31 -24.49
C ARG A 419 13.63 5.78 -25.66
N VAL A 420 12.65 6.63 -25.35
CA VAL A 420 11.83 7.37 -26.27
C VAL A 420 11.97 8.81 -25.81
N GLY A 421 13.13 9.41 -26.09
CA GLY A 421 13.41 10.82 -25.81
C GLY A 421 14.28 11.11 -24.57
N HIS A 422 14.38 12.41 -24.28
CA HIS A 422 15.21 13.07 -23.25
C HIS A 422 14.66 12.93 -21.81
N THR A 423 13.94 11.86 -21.47
CA THR A 423 13.41 11.66 -20.12
C THR A 423 14.53 11.46 -19.10
N VAL A 424 14.48 12.22 -18.00
CA VAL A 424 15.50 12.27 -16.95
C VAL A 424 14.99 11.49 -15.73
N GLU A 425 15.35 10.21 -15.66
CA GLU A 425 14.96 9.31 -14.56
C GLU A 425 16.20 8.70 -13.91
N PRO A 426 16.25 8.55 -12.58
CA PRO A 426 17.35 7.90 -11.90
C PRO A 426 17.34 6.38 -12.17
N ALA A 427 18.53 5.77 -12.23
CA ALA A 427 18.73 4.33 -12.39
C ALA A 427 18.73 3.59 -11.03
N THR A 428 18.80 4.32 -9.92
CA THR A 428 18.76 3.83 -8.54
C THR A 428 17.65 4.58 -7.78
N PRO A 429 16.90 3.92 -6.87
CA PRO A 429 15.89 4.59 -6.05
C PRO A 429 16.43 5.74 -5.19
N PHE A 430 17.73 5.73 -4.89
CA PHE A 430 18.37 6.75 -4.04
C PHE A 430 19.06 7.85 -4.85
N GLY A 431 18.79 7.94 -6.16
CA GLY A 431 19.29 9.00 -7.04
C GLY A 431 18.57 10.34 -6.85
N PHE A 432 18.59 11.25 -7.82
CA PHE A 432 17.71 12.42 -7.73
C PHE A 432 16.24 12.00 -7.86
N PRO A 433 15.29 12.70 -7.20
CA PRO A 433 13.90 12.28 -7.22
C PRO A 433 13.28 12.43 -8.61
N ALA A 434 12.37 11.52 -8.95
CA ALA A 434 11.51 11.65 -10.12
C ALA A 434 10.42 12.71 -9.89
N ARG A 435 9.80 13.21 -10.97
CA ARG A 435 8.66 14.15 -10.87
C ARG A 435 7.51 13.59 -10.04
N ALA A 436 7.23 12.28 -10.16
CA ALA A 436 6.16 11.62 -9.41
C ALA A 436 6.43 11.57 -7.89
N GLU A 437 7.70 11.50 -7.47
CA GLU A 437 8.04 11.51 -6.04
C GLU A 437 7.72 12.86 -5.39
N TRP A 438 7.88 13.96 -6.12
CA TRP A 438 7.45 15.29 -5.66
C TRP A 438 5.94 15.36 -5.45
N GLU A 439 5.15 14.85 -6.39
CA GLU A 439 3.69 14.86 -6.26
C GLU A 439 3.26 14.01 -5.04
N ASN A 440 3.86 12.83 -4.82
CA ASN A 440 3.58 12.00 -3.63
C ASN A 440 3.88 12.74 -2.31
N VAL A 441 5.04 13.41 -2.21
CA VAL A 441 5.42 14.16 -1.01
C VAL A 441 4.53 15.40 -0.82
N TRP A 442 4.13 16.07 -1.91
CA TRP A 442 3.24 17.22 -1.86
C TRP A 442 1.81 16.85 -1.47
N GLU A 443 1.30 15.72 -1.95
CA GLU A 443 0.03 15.15 -1.51
C GLU A 443 0.09 14.81 -0.03
N LEU A 444 1.17 14.15 0.44
CA LEU A 444 1.36 13.87 1.86
C LEU A 444 1.35 15.16 2.67
N TRP A 445 2.13 16.15 2.26
CA TRP A 445 2.19 17.45 2.91
C TRP A 445 0.82 18.10 2.99
N ASN A 446 0.04 18.08 1.90
CA ASN A 446 -1.30 18.64 1.85
C ASN A 446 -2.27 17.87 2.76
N LEU A 447 -2.23 16.54 2.77
CA LEU A 447 -3.06 15.72 3.66
C LEU A 447 -2.81 16.08 5.13
N VAL A 448 -1.55 16.15 5.53
CA VAL A 448 -1.19 16.49 6.92
C VAL A 448 -1.58 17.92 7.24
N THR A 449 -1.21 18.88 6.40
CA THR A 449 -1.36 20.31 6.74
C THR A 449 -2.78 20.84 6.51
N LEU A 450 -3.46 20.41 5.46
CA LEU A 450 -4.80 20.89 5.10
C LEU A 450 -5.92 19.92 5.52
N GLY A 451 -5.62 18.64 5.70
CA GLY A 451 -6.58 17.63 6.13
C GLY A 451 -6.63 17.41 7.65
N MET A 452 -5.48 17.47 8.34
CA MET A 452 -5.38 17.09 9.76
C MET A 452 -5.31 18.28 10.73
N ILE A 453 -4.92 19.47 10.26
CA ILE A 453 -4.79 20.68 11.09
C ILE A 453 -6.03 21.57 10.88
N PRO A 454 -6.95 21.64 11.86
CA PRO A 454 -8.08 22.57 11.75
C PRO A 454 -7.60 24.02 11.88
N PRO A 455 -8.35 25.01 11.36
CA PRO A 455 -7.97 26.43 11.43
C PRO A 455 -7.66 26.92 12.85
N SER A 456 -8.34 26.39 13.86
CA SER A 456 -8.12 26.74 15.28
C SER A 456 -6.72 26.37 15.80
N MET A 457 -6.01 25.45 15.15
CA MET A 457 -4.69 24.99 15.57
C MET A 457 -3.53 25.68 14.86
N LEU A 458 -3.78 26.55 13.87
CA LEU A 458 -2.72 27.18 13.07
C LEU A 458 -1.72 27.97 13.94
N HIS A 459 -2.22 28.65 14.98
CA HIS A 459 -1.42 29.44 15.92
C HIS A 459 -1.13 28.73 17.24
N GLU A 460 -1.44 27.43 17.34
CA GLU A 460 -1.09 26.62 18.50
C GLU A 460 0.29 25.96 18.34
N LYS A 461 0.95 25.73 19.47
CA LYS A 461 2.12 24.85 19.59
C LYS A 461 1.67 23.51 20.20
N PRO A 462 1.51 22.44 19.41
CA PRO A 462 1.17 21.13 19.96
C PRO A 462 2.21 20.59 20.96
N ILE A 463 3.48 21.01 20.80
CA ILE A 463 4.57 20.78 21.75
C ILE A 463 5.41 22.05 21.92
N ASP A 464 5.94 22.28 23.12
CA ASP A 464 6.66 23.52 23.46
C ASP A 464 8.01 23.67 22.76
N LEU A 465 8.65 22.55 22.39
CA LEU A 465 9.97 22.49 21.75
C LEU A 465 9.95 22.82 20.25
N ARG A 466 8.82 23.30 19.73
CA ARG A 466 8.60 23.54 18.30
C ARG A 466 7.81 24.84 18.05
N HIS A 467 7.86 25.33 16.81
CA HIS A 467 7.04 26.47 16.39
C HIS A 467 5.56 26.10 16.25
N ILE A 468 4.71 27.13 16.09
CA ILE A 468 3.29 26.96 15.79
C ILE A 468 3.08 26.19 14.49
N CYS A 469 1.92 25.57 14.31
CA CYS A 469 1.60 24.81 13.08
C CYS A 469 1.80 25.64 11.80
N LEU A 470 1.35 26.90 11.77
CA LEU A 470 1.43 27.78 10.61
C LEU A 470 2.87 28.01 10.13
N PHE A 471 3.87 27.96 11.04
CA PHE A 471 5.27 28.13 10.69
C PHE A 471 5.72 27.15 9.59
N TYR A 472 5.31 25.88 9.72
CA TYR A 472 5.74 24.83 8.82
C TYR A 472 5.20 24.99 7.40
N PHE A 473 4.01 25.58 7.24
CA PHE A 473 3.45 25.90 5.92
C PHE A 473 4.35 26.86 5.14
N GLY A 474 5.00 27.81 5.82
CA GLY A 474 5.95 28.75 5.22
C GLY A 474 7.36 28.18 5.12
N HIS A 475 7.81 27.46 6.16
CA HIS A 475 9.16 26.90 6.25
C HIS A 475 9.54 26.03 5.05
N ILE A 476 8.69 25.07 4.69
CA ILE A 476 8.97 24.13 3.60
C ILE A 476 9.17 24.80 2.25
N PRO A 477 8.20 25.58 1.73
CA PRO A 477 8.42 26.26 0.46
C PRO A 477 9.55 27.29 0.53
N THR A 478 9.81 27.90 1.69
CA THR A 478 10.92 28.85 1.85
C THR A 478 12.28 28.16 1.73
N PHE A 479 12.48 27.03 2.41
CA PHE A 479 13.72 26.25 2.30
C PHE A 479 13.98 25.85 0.84
N LEU A 480 12.96 25.29 0.18
CA LEU A 480 13.02 24.92 -1.23
C LEU A 480 13.33 26.13 -2.12
N ASP A 481 12.68 27.27 -1.91
CA ASP A 481 12.90 28.51 -2.68
C ASP A 481 14.34 29.02 -2.56
N ILE A 482 14.90 29.04 -1.35
CA ILE A 482 16.28 29.48 -1.09
C ILE A 482 17.28 28.64 -1.90
N HIS A 483 17.12 27.32 -1.89
CA HIS A 483 18.01 26.42 -2.62
C HIS A 483 17.82 26.49 -4.13
N LEU A 484 16.58 26.60 -4.61
CA LEU A 484 16.29 26.80 -6.04
C LEU A 484 16.84 28.13 -6.57
N SER A 485 16.67 29.24 -5.83
CA SER A 485 17.20 30.55 -6.23
C SER A 485 18.72 30.56 -6.29
N ARG A 486 19.41 29.94 -5.32
CA ARG A 486 20.87 29.77 -5.36
C ARG A 486 21.33 28.87 -6.51
N LEU A 487 20.60 27.79 -6.79
CA LEU A 487 20.92 26.84 -7.86
C LEU A 487 20.75 27.47 -9.25
N LEU A 488 19.60 28.09 -9.49
CA LEU A 488 19.21 28.64 -10.79
C LEU A 488 19.75 30.05 -11.02
N ASN A 489 20.36 30.66 -10.00
CA ASN A 489 20.79 32.06 -9.99
C ASN A 489 19.63 33.01 -10.36
N GLU A 490 18.47 32.74 -9.78
CA GLU A 490 17.23 33.51 -9.94
C GLU A 490 16.89 34.27 -8.64
N PRO A 491 16.12 35.36 -8.70
CA PRO A 491 15.55 35.98 -7.51
C PRO A 491 14.75 35.00 -6.66
N HIS A 492 14.58 35.31 -5.37
CA HIS A 492 13.64 34.59 -4.51
C HIS A 492 12.20 34.77 -5.00
N THR A 493 11.34 33.79 -4.70
CA THR A 493 9.91 33.94 -4.97
C THR A 493 9.32 35.00 -4.04
N GLU A 494 8.54 35.94 -4.58
CA GLU A 494 7.88 36.96 -3.75
C GLU A 494 6.79 36.35 -2.84
N PRO A 495 6.59 36.86 -1.60
CA PRO A 495 7.33 37.97 -0.99
C PRO A 495 8.69 37.53 -0.45
N GLU A 496 9.77 38.23 -0.84
CA GLU A 496 11.13 37.87 -0.42
C GLU A 496 11.30 37.87 1.12
N SER A 497 10.50 38.65 1.85
CA SER A 497 10.56 38.74 3.31
C SER A 497 10.29 37.41 4.04
N TYR A 498 9.63 36.45 3.40
CA TYR A 498 9.36 35.13 3.98
C TYR A 498 10.63 34.37 4.35
N LYS A 499 11.75 34.59 3.64
CA LYS A 499 13.02 33.95 3.99
C LYS A 499 13.49 34.31 5.40
N TYR A 500 13.25 35.53 5.87
CA TYR A 500 13.70 35.94 7.20
C TYR A 500 12.86 35.32 8.32
N ILE A 501 11.58 35.03 8.05
CA ILE A 501 10.63 34.46 9.01
C ILE A 501 10.75 32.93 9.05
N PHE A 502 10.92 32.29 7.89
CA PHE A 502 10.71 30.86 7.71
C PHE A 502 11.98 30.08 7.34
N GLU A 503 13.16 30.69 7.17
CA GLU A 503 14.36 29.96 6.71
C GLU A 503 14.80 28.84 7.68
N ARG A 504 14.76 29.08 8.99
CA ARG A 504 15.33 28.15 9.96
C ARG A 504 14.41 27.90 11.15
N GLY A 505 14.06 26.63 11.34
CA GLY A 505 13.27 26.16 12.49
C GLY A 505 14.01 26.26 13.82
N ILE A 506 13.26 26.01 14.90
CA ILE A 506 13.77 26.04 16.28
C ILE A 506 14.24 24.65 16.74
N ASP A 507 15.38 24.61 17.42
CA ASP A 507 15.84 23.43 18.15
C ASP A 507 16.41 23.82 19.53
N PRO A 508 15.56 23.83 20.57
CA PRO A 508 15.97 24.11 21.94
C PRO A 508 16.70 22.92 22.56
N ASP A 509 17.62 23.20 23.46
CA ASP A 509 18.15 22.19 24.37
C ASP A 509 17.04 21.73 25.33
N VAL A 510 16.84 20.41 25.42
CA VAL A 510 15.76 19.82 26.22
C VAL A 510 16.07 19.87 27.72
N GLU A 511 17.35 19.84 28.13
CA GLU A 511 17.78 19.95 29.53
C GLU A 511 17.91 21.41 30.00
N ASP A 512 18.32 22.32 29.10
CA ASP A 512 18.45 23.75 29.36
C ASP A 512 17.75 24.59 28.27
N PRO A 513 16.42 24.83 28.38
CA PRO A 513 15.65 25.56 27.38
C PRO A 513 16.08 27.02 27.16
N THR A 514 17.01 27.55 27.96
CA THR A 514 17.63 28.87 27.72
C THR A 514 18.68 28.83 26.61
N GLN A 515 19.16 27.64 26.25
CA GLN A 515 20.03 27.39 25.11
C GLN A 515 19.21 26.88 23.93
N CYS A 516 19.40 27.49 22.77
CA CYS A 516 18.75 27.11 21.53
C CYS A 516 19.72 27.34 20.39
N HIS A 517 19.74 26.44 19.42
CA HIS A 517 20.48 26.67 18.19
C HIS A 517 19.96 27.94 17.47
N PRO A 518 20.79 28.61 16.65
CA PRO A 518 20.35 29.75 15.85
C PRO A 518 19.09 29.41 15.06
N HIS A 519 18.09 30.30 15.05
CA HIS A 519 16.81 30.12 14.36
C HIS A 519 16.28 31.47 13.86
N SER A 520 15.28 31.44 12.97
CA SER A 520 14.67 32.65 12.43
C SER A 520 13.95 33.47 13.51
N GLU A 521 14.01 34.80 13.43
CA GLU A 521 13.14 35.66 14.22
C GLU A 521 11.70 35.55 13.69
N VAL A 522 10.78 35.12 14.56
CA VAL A 522 9.38 34.90 14.19
C VAL A 522 8.45 35.95 14.80
N PRO A 523 7.33 36.29 14.13
CA PRO A 523 6.33 37.19 14.68
C PRO A 523 5.80 36.70 16.04
N GLN A 524 5.61 37.63 16.98
CA GLN A 524 5.13 37.32 18.34
C GLN A 524 3.61 37.41 18.46
N GLU A 525 2.99 38.33 17.73
CA GLU A 525 1.54 38.53 17.71
C GLU A 525 0.91 37.79 16.52
N GLU A 526 -0.27 37.19 16.72
CA GLU A 526 -1.00 36.46 15.68
C GLU A 526 -1.25 37.30 14.42
N ALA A 527 -1.57 38.59 14.59
CA ALA A 527 -1.88 39.52 13.50
C ALA A 527 -0.68 39.83 12.59
N ASP A 528 0.55 39.58 13.05
CA ASP A 528 1.78 39.85 12.29
C ASP A 528 2.22 38.65 11.44
N TRP A 529 1.57 37.49 11.61
CA TRP A 529 1.84 36.32 10.77
C TRP A 529 1.24 36.49 9.38
N PRO A 530 1.93 36.02 8.32
CA PRO A 530 1.33 35.93 7.00
C PRO A 530 0.10 35.02 7.01
N THR A 531 -0.94 35.40 6.28
CA THR A 531 -2.17 34.57 6.23
C THR A 531 -1.90 33.24 5.55
N LEU A 532 -2.64 32.19 5.95
CA LEU A 532 -2.53 30.86 5.35
C LEU A 532 -2.66 30.92 3.82
N ASN A 533 -3.65 31.66 3.29
CA ASN A 533 -3.83 31.81 1.85
C ASN A 533 -2.62 32.44 1.15
N ALA A 534 -1.97 33.44 1.75
CA ALA A 534 -0.77 34.06 1.18
C ALA A 534 0.41 33.06 1.15
N ILE A 535 0.57 32.25 2.20
CA ILE A 535 1.58 31.19 2.28
C ILE A 535 1.31 30.11 1.23
N LEU A 536 0.06 29.66 1.06
CA LEU A 536 -0.30 28.66 0.04
C LEU A 536 -0.06 29.17 -1.39
N GLN A 537 -0.33 30.44 -1.66
CA GLN A 537 0.00 31.05 -2.95
C GLN A 537 1.52 31.11 -3.19
N PHE A 538 2.30 31.40 -2.15
CA PHE A 538 3.77 31.33 -2.22
C PHE A 538 4.23 29.90 -2.49
N GLN A 539 3.74 28.91 -1.74
CA GLN A 539 4.02 27.49 -1.94
C GLN A 539 3.72 27.04 -3.39
N ALA A 540 2.56 27.40 -3.93
CA ALA A 540 2.18 27.05 -5.30
C ALA A 540 3.16 27.60 -6.33
N ARG A 541 3.64 28.84 -6.16
CA ARG A 541 4.67 29.44 -7.03
C ARG A 541 6.01 28.71 -6.93
N VAL A 542 6.44 28.32 -5.72
CA VAL A 542 7.68 27.57 -5.51
C VAL A 542 7.58 26.16 -6.12
N ARG A 543 6.49 25.43 -5.90
CA ARG A 543 6.23 24.12 -6.55
C ARG A 543 6.23 24.24 -8.08
N GLN A 544 5.71 25.34 -8.62
CA GLN A 544 5.78 25.62 -10.06
C GLN A 544 7.22 25.85 -10.57
N ARG A 545 8.16 26.30 -9.73
CA ARG A 545 9.59 26.38 -10.10
C ARG A 545 10.19 24.98 -10.26
N VAL A 546 9.88 24.05 -9.35
CA VAL A 546 10.30 22.65 -9.48
C VAL A 546 9.75 22.03 -10.75
N ARG A 547 8.43 22.16 -11.01
CA ARG A 547 7.82 21.62 -12.25
C ARG A 547 8.47 22.19 -13.51
N ARG A 548 8.71 23.51 -13.54
CA ARG A 548 9.43 24.15 -14.66
C ARG A 548 10.86 23.62 -14.82
N LEU A 549 11.58 23.36 -13.73
CA LEU A 549 12.92 22.78 -13.80
C LEU A 549 12.88 21.39 -14.46
N TYR A 550 11.92 20.53 -14.11
CA TYR A 550 11.74 19.24 -14.81
C TYR A 550 11.36 19.43 -16.28
N ASP A 551 10.45 20.36 -16.61
CA ASP A 551 10.12 20.66 -18.01
C ASP A 551 11.35 21.15 -18.80
N ASP A 552 12.23 21.93 -18.17
CA ASP A 552 13.47 22.43 -18.76
C ASP A 552 14.51 21.31 -18.94
N LEU A 553 14.61 20.38 -17.99
CA LEU A 553 15.46 19.19 -18.08
C LEU A 553 15.00 18.26 -19.21
N GLU A 554 13.71 17.94 -19.26
CA GLU A 554 13.10 17.07 -20.27
C GLU A 554 13.17 17.68 -21.68
N SER A 555 13.04 19.00 -21.80
CA SER A 555 13.20 19.69 -23.09
C SER A 555 14.67 19.90 -23.50
N GLY A 556 15.62 19.58 -22.63
CA GLY A 556 17.05 19.82 -22.84
C GLY A 556 17.47 21.29 -22.76
N ARG A 557 16.59 22.19 -22.27
CA ARG A 557 16.91 23.60 -22.01
C ARG A 557 17.88 23.76 -20.85
N VAL A 558 17.77 22.89 -19.85
CA VAL A 558 18.73 22.77 -18.74
C VAL A 558 19.37 21.39 -18.82
N THR A 559 20.69 21.32 -18.65
CA THR A 559 21.41 20.05 -18.56
C THR A 559 21.42 19.58 -17.11
N LEU A 560 21.05 18.32 -16.86
CA LEU A 560 21.17 17.74 -15.53
C LEU A 560 22.65 17.73 -15.08
N THR A 561 22.90 18.24 -13.88
CA THR A 561 24.22 18.20 -13.23
C THR A 561 24.07 17.55 -11.86
N ARG A 562 25.16 17.01 -11.29
CA ARG A 562 25.14 16.43 -9.95
C ARG A 562 24.67 17.44 -8.89
N ARG A 563 24.99 18.73 -9.07
CA ARG A 563 24.47 19.81 -8.21
C ARG A 563 22.95 20.00 -8.29
N ILE A 564 22.36 19.97 -9.49
CA ILE A 564 20.89 20.02 -9.65
C ILE A 564 20.25 18.81 -8.97
N ALA A 565 20.80 17.63 -9.24
CA ALA A 565 20.36 16.36 -8.66
C ALA A 565 20.41 16.38 -7.12
N ARG A 566 21.50 16.87 -6.51
CA ARG A 566 21.64 17.03 -5.06
C ARG A 566 20.61 17.98 -4.46
N VAL A 567 20.38 19.15 -5.09
CA VAL A 567 19.39 20.10 -4.58
C VAL A 567 17.99 19.50 -4.62
N LEU A 568 17.63 18.78 -5.68
CA LEU A 568 16.33 18.11 -5.78
C LEU A 568 16.18 17.02 -4.71
N PHE A 569 17.20 16.19 -4.51
CA PHE A 569 17.25 15.17 -3.45
C PHE A 569 17.07 15.78 -2.06
N MET A 570 17.94 16.73 -1.72
CA MET A 570 18.01 17.33 -0.39
C MET A 570 16.71 18.05 -0.02
N THR A 571 16.13 18.79 -0.96
CA THR A 571 14.91 19.57 -0.68
C THR A 571 13.66 18.70 -0.61
N LEU A 572 13.57 17.61 -1.39
CA LEU A 572 12.49 16.63 -1.28
C LEU A 572 12.53 15.90 0.07
N GLU A 573 13.70 15.42 0.48
CA GLU A 573 13.83 14.69 1.75
C GLU A 573 13.66 15.58 2.95
N HIS A 574 14.10 16.84 2.88
CA HIS A 574 13.79 17.83 3.90
C HIS A 574 12.28 17.98 4.10
N GLU A 575 11.48 18.11 3.02
CA GLU A 575 10.01 18.17 3.13
C GLU A 575 9.43 16.89 3.76
N ALA A 576 9.93 15.71 3.38
CA ALA A 576 9.49 14.43 3.95
C ALA A 576 9.84 14.28 5.44
N MET A 577 11.04 14.67 5.87
CA MET A 577 11.44 14.67 7.29
C MET A 577 10.58 15.62 8.12
N HIS A 578 10.20 16.76 7.55
CA HIS A 578 9.31 17.70 8.22
C HIS A 578 7.86 17.22 8.28
N ALA A 579 7.40 16.41 7.32
CA ALA A 579 6.09 15.77 7.40
C ALA A 579 6.02 14.83 8.62
N GLU A 580 7.05 13.99 8.83
CA GLU A 580 7.16 13.16 10.04
C GLU A 580 7.27 14.02 11.31
N THR A 581 8.03 15.11 11.25
CA THR A 581 8.15 16.06 12.38
C THR A 581 6.81 16.63 12.79
N LEU A 582 6.04 17.11 11.83
CA LEU A 582 4.73 17.69 12.08
C LEU A 582 3.76 16.63 12.62
N LEU A 583 3.81 15.40 12.10
CA LEU A 583 2.94 14.32 12.55
C LEU A 583 3.18 13.91 14.02
N TYR A 584 4.43 13.84 14.49
CA TYR A 584 4.67 13.57 15.91
C TYR A 584 4.29 14.76 16.81
N MET A 585 4.21 15.98 16.28
CA MET A 585 3.63 17.12 17.01
C MET A 585 2.11 16.96 17.12
N LEU A 586 1.45 16.65 16.00
CA LEU A 586 -0.01 16.57 15.90
C LEU A 586 -0.60 15.43 16.73
N ILE A 587 0.10 14.29 16.87
CA ILE A 587 -0.37 13.18 17.71
C ILE A 587 -0.60 13.58 19.19
N GLN A 588 0.05 14.64 19.68
CA GLN A 588 -0.14 15.16 21.04
C GLN A 588 -1.52 15.82 21.24
N ARG A 589 -2.18 16.20 20.14
CA ARG A 589 -3.50 16.84 20.13
C ARG A 589 -4.58 15.96 19.48
N ALA A 590 -4.25 14.75 19.03
CA ALA A 590 -5.23 13.80 18.50
C ALA A 590 -6.31 13.46 19.55
N GLY A 591 -7.58 13.48 19.14
CA GLY A 591 -8.74 13.34 20.02
C GLY A 591 -9.18 14.63 20.76
N SER A 592 -8.40 15.71 20.67
CA SER A 592 -8.69 17.00 21.33
C SER A 592 -8.60 18.22 20.41
N GLY A 593 -7.97 18.08 19.23
CA GLY A 593 -7.80 19.15 18.25
C GLY A 593 -7.41 18.62 16.88
N THR A 594 -6.34 17.81 16.79
CA THR A 594 -5.90 17.22 15.51
C THR A 594 -6.98 16.29 14.97
N LEU A 595 -7.31 16.47 13.69
CA LEU A 595 -8.23 15.60 12.97
C LEU A 595 -7.52 14.33 12.51
N PRO A 596 -8.20 13.16 12.50
CA PRO A 596 -7.63 11.93 11.96
C PRO A 596 -7.30 12.07 10.48
N PRO A 597 -6.40 11.24 9.93
CA PRO A 597 -6.06 11.27 8.52
C PRO A 597 -7.30 11.02 7.66
N SER A 598 -7.73 12.05 6.92
CA SER A 598 -8.95 12.01 6.10
C SER A 598 -8.80 11.03 4.95
N GLY A 599 -9.86 10.29 4.64
CA GLY A 599 -9.88 9.33 3.53
C GLY A 599 -9.19 7.99 3.84
N PHE A 600 -8.79 7.74 5.08
CA PHE A 600 -8.32 6.41 5.51
C PHE A 600 -9.38 5.75 6.39
N THR A 601 -9.63 4.45 6.19
CA THR A 601 -10.50 3.69 7.10
C THR A 601 -9.87 3.62 8.49
N ALA A 602 -10.66 4.03 9.50
CA ALA A 602 -10.24 3.97 10.90
C ALA A 602 -10.02 2.50 11.33
N PRO A 603 -8.99 2.20 12.14
CA PRO A 603 -8.71 0.84 12.57
C PRO A 603 -9.83 0.27 13.46
N HIS A 604 -10.25 -0.97 13.20
CA HIS A 604 -11.11 -1.71 14.11
C HIS A 604 -10.25 -2.35 15.22
N TRP A 605 -9.94 -1.56 16.25
CA TRP A 605 -8.93 -1.89 17.26
C TRP A 605 -9.09 -3.26 17.92
N GLU A 606 -10.30 -3.64 18.33
CA GLU A 606 -10.55 -4.93 18.99
C GLU A 606 -10.20 -6.13 18.10
N SER A 607 -10.51 -6.01 16.81
CA SER A 607 -10.24 -7.04 15.79
C SER A 607 -8.75 -7.16 15.53
N LEU A 608 -8.07 -6.03 15.38
CA LEU A 608 -6.61 -5.99 15.22
C LEU A 608 -5.87 -6.56 16.44
N ALA A 609 -6.29 -6.19 17.65
CA ALA A 609 -5.71 -6.69 18.89
C ALA A 609 -5.84 -8.22 19.00
N GLN A 610 -7.01 -8.79 18.67
CA GLN A 610 -7.20 -10.24 18.63
C GLN A 610 -6.24 -10.93 17.65
N SER A 611 -6.08 -10.39 16.43
CA SER A 611 -5.13 -10.92 15.45
C SER A 611 -3.68 -10.81 15.94
N TRP A 612 -3.33 -9.73 16.62
CA TRP A 612 -1.99 -9.53 17.19
C TRP A 612 -1.69 -10.49 18.35
N ASP A 613 -2.66 -10.74 19.22
CA ASP A 613 -2.52 -11.65 20.35
C ASP A 613 -2.43 -13.12 19.90
N ALA A 614 -3.09 -13.48 18.79
CA ALA A 614 -3.01 -14.79 18.18
C ALA A 614 -1.74 -15.01 17.34
N ALA A 615 -1.00 -13.95 17.00
CA ALA A 615 0.16 -14.03 16.14
C ALA A 615 1.30 -14.84 16.79
N PRO A 616 2.06 -15.64 16.00
CA PRO A 616 3.16 -16.42 16.54
C PRO A 616 4.26 -15.51 17.11
N VAL A 617 4.95 -16.04 18.13
CA VAL A 617 6.12 -15.41 18.76
C VAL A 617 7.39 -16.19 18.41
N PRO A 618 8.58 -15.54 18.42
CA PRO A 618 9.86 -16.22 18.24
C PRO A 618 10.04 -17.34 19.27
N GLN A 619 10.61 -18.47 18.85
CA GLN A 619 10.89 -19.60 19.75
C GLN A 619 11.88 -19.23 20.86
N GLU A 620 12.88 -18.41 20.50
CA GLU A 620 13.86 -17.84 21.41
C GLU A 620 13.66 -16.33 21.48
N LYS A 621 13.89 -15.71 22.64
CA LYS A 621 13.77 -14.24 22.78
C LYS A 621 14.90 -13.47 22.12
N THR A 622 16.08 -14.08 22.02
CA THR A 622 17.30 -13.46 21.51
C THR A 622 17.93 -14.28 20.40
N ILE A 623 18.74 -13.61 19.58
CA ILE A 623 19.64 -14.24 18.61
C ILE A 623 21.07 -13.76 18.85
N ARG A 624 22.04 -14.64 18.62
CA ARG A 624 23.46 -14.29 18.63
C ARG A 624 23.91 -13.84 17.25
N LEU A 625 24.63 -12.72 17.21
CA LEU A 625 25.19 -12.13 16.00
C LEU A 625 26.65 -11.79 16.21
N GLY A 626 27.38 -11.66 15.10
CA GLY A 626 28.82 -11.44 15.12
C GLY A 626 29.64 -12.70 15.46
N PRO A 627 30.98 -12.57 15.56
CA PRO A 627 31.74 -11.42 15.10
C PRO A 627 31.58 -11.22 13.59
N ALA A 628 31.52 -9.97 13.14
CA ALA A 628 31.36 -9.64 11.73
C ALA A 628 32.08 -8.33 11.40
N THR A 629 32.42 -8.15 10.13
CA THR A 629 32.83 -6.85 9.59
C THR A 629 31.68 -6.33 8.74
N ILE A 630 31.29 -5.08 8.98
CA ILE A 630 30.23 -4.42 8.21
C ILE A 630 30.73 -3.10 7.63
N SER A 631 30.14 -2.71 6.52
CA SER A 631 30.31 -1.39 5.92
C SER A 631 29.22 -0.44 6.40
N LEU A 632 29.56 0.75 6.90
CA LEU A 632 28.61 1.83 7.19
C LEU A 632 28.91 3.05 6.33
N GLY A 633 27.90 3.88 6.12
CA GLY A 633 28.02 5.13 5.35
C GLY A 633 27.98 4.94 3.84
N HIS A 634 28.19 6.05 3.16
CA HIS A 634 28.00 6.25 1.73
C HIS A 634 29.08 7.20 1.18
N ASP A 635 29.73 6.86 0.06
CA ASP A 635 30.76 7.74 -0.55
C ASP A 635 30.12 8.78 -1.48
N ASP A 636 29.53 9.83 -0.91
CA ASP A 636 28.91 10.93 -1.66
C ASP A 636 29.51 12.29 -1.24
N ASP A 637 30.71 12.60 -1.72
CA ASP A 637 31.38 13.88 -1.45
C ASP A 637 30.78 15.01 -2.30
N GLU A 638 30.21 16.03 -1.64
CA GLU A 638 29.61 17.19 -2.28
C GLU A 638 30.64 18.07 -3.04
N GLU A 639 31.94 17.98 -2.75
CA GLU A 639 32.97 18.70 -3.52
C GLU A 639 33.00 18.25 -5.00
N GLU A 640 32.59 17.01 -5.29
CA GLU A 640 32.59 16.42 -6.62
C GLU A 640 31.43 16.91 -7.51
N ASP A 641 30.39 17.52 -6.92
CA ASP A 641 29.20 18.03 -7.62
C ASP A 641 29.51 19.03 -8.74
N SER A 642 30.67 19.70 -8.63
CA SER A 642 31.14 20.70 -9.58
C SER A 642 31.89 20.12 -10.78
N SER A 643 32.33 18.86 -10.68
CA SER A 643 33.27 18.23 -11.61
C SER A 643 32.61 17.21 -12.54
N ASP A 644 31.47 16.65 -12.13
CA ASP A 644 30.77 15.60 -12.86
C ASP A 644 29.51 16.13 -13.57
N THR A 645 29.52 16.00 -14.89
CA THR A 645 28.46 16.49 -15.78
C THR A 645 27.93 15.41 -16.71
N ASP A 646 28.35 14.15 -16.56
CA ASP A 646 27.87 13.04 -17.38
C ASP A 646 26.49 12.58 -16.89
N PRO A 647 25.40 12.78 -17.67
CA PRO A 647 24.05 12.38 -17.26
C PRO A 647 23.92 10.88 -16.96
N ALA A 648 24.73 10.02 -17.61
CA ALA A 648 24.69 8.58 -17.37
C ALA A 648 25.26 8.23 -15.98
N HIS A 649 26.31 8.94 -15.55
CA HIS A 649 26.89 8.77 -14.22
C HIS A 649 25.94 9.34 -13.16
N ILE A 650 25.40 10.55 -13.38
CA ILE A 650 24.45 11.20 -12.45
C ILE A 650 23.19 10.34 -12.25
N ALA A 651 22.67 9.71 -13.29
CA ALA A 651 21.51 8.83 -13.17
C ALA A 651 21.79 7.60 -12.29
N GLN A 652 23.02 7.10 -12.24
CA GLN A 652 23.42 5.97 -11.41
C GLN A 652 23.93 6.38 -10.03
N HIS A 653 24.14 7.68 -9.80
CA HIS A 653 24.64 8.22 -8.56
C HIS A 653 23.56 8.19 -7.48
N GLU A 654 23.94 7.77 -6.29
CA GLU A 654 23.10 7.78 -5.09
C GLU A 654 23.47 8.98 -4.23
N PHE A 655 22.47 9.70 -3.73
CA PHE A 655 22.69 10.88 -2.90
C PHE A 655 22.42 10.55 -1.43
N GLY A 656 23.29 11.07 -0.56
CA GLY A 656 23.17 10.95 0.89
C GLY A 656 23.35 12.31 1.57
N TRP A 657 22.97 12.37 2.84
CA TRP A 657 23.30 13.51 3.69
C TRP A 657 24.77 13.48 4.13
N ASP A 658 25.32 14.63 4.52
CA ASP A 658 26.75 14.76 4.83
C ASP A 658 27.22 13.83 5.97
N ASN A 659 26.38 13.54 6.97
CA ASN A 659 26.69 12.59 8.04
C ASN A 659 26.72 11.12 7.60
N GLU A 660 26.23 10.80 6.40
CA GLU A 660 26.30 9.47 5.81
C GLU A 660 27.69 9.23 5.18
N HIS A 661 28.42 10.30 4.86
CA HIS A 661 29.77 10.25 4.28
C HIS A 661 30.89 10.29 5.34
N PRO A 662 32.00 9.56 5.15
CA PRO A 662 32.28 8.59 4.10
C PRO A 662 31.84 7.16 4.47
N LYS A 663 31.95 6.26 3.50
CA LYS A 663 31.88 4.83 3.75
C LYS A 663 33.07 4.35 4.58
N ARG A 664 32.80 3.45 5.53
CA ARG A 664 33.79 2.94 6.49
C ARG A 664 33.52 1.50 6.90
N GLU A 665 34.58 0.74 7.12
CA GLU A 665 34.50 -0.64 7.61
C GLU A 665 34.63 -0.66 9.14
N LEU A 666 33.75 -1.41 9.80
CA LEU A 666 33.68 -1.52 11.25
C LEU A 666 33.60 -2.99 11.67
N VAL A 667 34.27 -3.33 12.78
CA VAL A 667 34.24 -4.68 13.36
C VAL A 667 33.21 -4.72 14.47
N VAL A 668 32.25 -5.63 14.33
CA VAL A 668 31.23 -5.96 15.33
C VAL A 668 31.67 -7.24 16.05
N LYS A 669 31.72 -7.20 17.38
CA LYS A 669 32.03 -8.38 18.20
C LYS A 669 30.83 -9.33 18.26
N GLU A 670 31.00 -10.50 18.86
CA GLU A 670 29.85 -11.36 19.14
C GLU A 670 28.99 -10.74 20.27
N PHE A 671 27.68 -10.72 20.08
CA PHE A 671 26.70 -10.22 21.04
C PHE A 671 25.38 -10.99 20.88
N ALA A 672 24.50 -10.89 21.88
CA ALA A 672 23.10 -11.31 21.74
C ALA A 672 22.19 -10.10 21.66
N ILE A 673 21.08 -10.21 20.92
CA ILE A 673 20.10 -9.13 20.77
C ILE A 673 18.69 -9.68 20.72
N GLU A 674 17.73 -8.95 21.29
CA GLU A 674 16.31 -9.33 21.25
C GLU A 674 15.75 -9.25 19.84
N TRP A 675 14.94 -10.24 19.49
CA TRP A 675 14.28 -10.30 18.19
C TRP A 675 13.35 -9.12 17.96
N ARG A 676 12.62 -8.67 18.98
CA ARG A 676 11.61 -7.61 18.90
C ARG A 676 12.04 -6.41 19.75
N PRO A 677 11.68 -5.18 19.37
CA PRO A 677 11.81 -4.02 20.25
C PRO A 677 10.98 -4.20 21.53
N VAL A 678 11.32 -3.44 22.57
CA VAL A 678 10.59 -3.42 23.84
C VAL A 678 9.14 -3.01 23.58
N SER A 679 8.19 -3.80 24.04
CA SER A 679 6.77 -3.48 23.85
C SER A 679 6.24 -2.48 24.89
N ASN A 680 5.11 -1.83 24.59
CA ASN A 680 4.38 -1.03 25.57
C ASN A 680 4.06 -1.85 26.83
N GLY A 681 3.63 -3.10 26.68
CA GLY A 681 3.30 -3.98 27.81
C GLY A 681 4.50 -4.30 28.70
N GLU A 682 5.65 -4.62 28.11
CA GLU A 682 6.90 -4.84 28.85
C GLU A 682 7.35 -3.56 29.57
N PHE A 683 7.29 -2.42 28.89
CA PHE A 683 7.68 -1.14 29.45
C PHE A 683 6.70 -0.64 30.52
N TYR A 684 5.40 -0.91 30.37
CA TYR A 684 4.37 -0.55 31.35
C TYR A 684 4.51 -1.32 32.65
N ALA A 685 4.86 -2.61 32.57
CA ALA A 685 5.20 -3.42 33.72
C ALA A 685 6.43 -2.86 34.45
N PHE A 686 7.46 -2.43 33.71
CA PHE A 686 8.63 -1.76 34.28
C PHE A 686 8.28 -0.42 34.93
N TYR A 687 7.59 0.47 34.21
CA TYR A 687 7.16 1.79 34.70
C TYR A 687 6.37 1.68 36.01
N SER A 688 5.47 0.70 36.10
CA SER A 688 4.66 0.45 37.28
C SER A 688 5.43 -0.22 38.43
N GLY A 689 6.52 -0.93 38.10
CA GLY A 689 7.37 -1.69 39.02
C GLY A 689 8.70 -1.02 39.30
N GLU A 690 9.79 -1.60 38.81
CA GLU A 690 11.17 -1.19 39.12
C GLU A 690 11.55 0.19 38.56
N GLY A 691 10.83 0.69 37.56
CA GLY A 691 10.95 2.02 36.97
C GLY A 691 10.17 3.11 37.72
N LYS A 692 9.33 2.73 38.70
CA LYS A 692 8.46 3.69 39.41
C LYS A 692 9.29 4.76 40.11
N GLY A 693 9.07 6.02 39.73
CA GLY A 693 9.79 7.18 40.26
C GLY A 693 11.23 7.33 39.74
N LYS A 694 11.65 6.51 38.78
CA LYS A 694 12.95 6.62 38.09
C LYS A 694 12.84 7.17 36.67
N ILE A 695 11.69 6.98 36.04
CA ILE A 695 11.38 7.46 34.69
C ILE A 695 10.09 8.28 34.70
N GLU A 696 9.96 9.16 33.71
CA GLU A 696 8.73 9.92 33.50
C GLU A 696 7.70 9.11 32.69
N LEU A 697 6.48 9.63 32.63
CA LEU A 697 5.46 9.05 31.77
C LEU A 697 5.85 9.31 30.29
N PRO A 698 5.97 8.28 29.43
CA PRO A 698 6.29 8.49 28.02
C PRO A 698 5.29 9.44 27.35
N ALA A 699 5.77 10.37 26.52
CA ALA A 699 4.90 11.33 25.81
C ALA A 699 3.99 10.65 24.77
N SER A 700 4.26 9.41 24.40
CA SER A 700 3.38 8.56 23.60
C SER A 700 2.18 8.03 24.39
N TRP A 701 2.16 8.16 25.72
CA TRP A 701 1.07 7.70 26.58
C TRP A 701 0.28 8.88 27.14
N VAL A 702 -0.94 8.58 27.59
CA VAL A 702 -1.80 9.53 28.30
C VAL A 702 -2.65 8.77 29.31
N ALA A 703 -2.86 9.36 30.49
CA ALA A 703 -3.77 8.83 31.48
C ALA A 703 -5.10 9.58 31.40
N GLU A 704 -6.16 8.89 30.98
CA GLU A 704 -7.52 9.43 30.91
C GLU A 704 -8.41 8.67 31.88
N ASP A 705 -9.06 9.38 32.80
CA ASP A 705 -9.93 8.79 33.84
C ASP A 705 -9.28 7.65 34.66
N GLY A 706 -7.94 7.73 34.83
CA GLY A 706 -7.15 6.73 35.56
C GLY A 706 -6.78 5.50 34.73
N VAL A 707 -7.17 5.43 33.46
CA VAL A 707 -6.80 4.37 32.51
C VAL A 707 -5.61 4.85 31.68
N MET A 708 -4.58 4.00 31.59
CA MET A 708 -3.42 4.28 30.74
C MET A 708 -3.75 3.97 29.29
N LYS A 709 -3.49 4.93 28.41
CA LYS A 709 -3.73 4.84 26.96
C LYS A 709 -2.48 5.20 26.18
N VAL A 710 -2.40 4.71 24.94
CA VAL A 710 -1.35 5.02 23.97
C VAL A 710 -1.93 5.94 22.91
N ARG A 711 -1.25 7.05 22.61
CA ARG A 711 -1.69 8.04 21.63
C ARG A 711 -1.58 7.46 20.22
N THR A 712 -2.59 7.74 19.39
CA THR A 712 -2.57 7.49 17.95
C THR A 712 -3.15 8.70 17.22
N LEU A 713 -2.99 8.79 15.91
CA LEU A 713 -3.60 9.86 15.10
C LEU A 713 -5.13 9.73 14.97
N TYR A 714 -5.71 8.60 15.39
CA TYR A 714 -7.16 8.41 15.55
C TYR A 714 -7.66 8.71 16.97
N GLY A 715 -6.77 9.20 17.85
CA GLY A 715 -7.03 9.41 19.27
C GLY A 715 -6.38 8.32 20.15
N PRO A 716 -6.36 8.52 21.49
CA PRO A 716 -5.78 7.54 22.41
C PRO A 716 -6.55 6.22 22.44
N VAL A 717 -5.82 5.10 22.43
CA VAL A 717 -6.35 3.74 22.57
C VAL A 717 -5.89 3.11 23.89
N ASP A 718 -6.68 2.20 24.43
CA ASP A 718 -6.33 1.54 25.69
C ASP A 718 -5.00 0.77 25.59
N MET A 719 -4.25 0.74 26.70
CA MET A 719 -2.96 0.03 26.78
C MET A 719 -3.07 -1.43 26.35
N GLU A 720 -4.21 -2.08 26.56
CA GLU A 720 -4.45 -3.47 26.15
C GLU A 720 -4.43 -3.64 24.63
N ILE A 721 -4.98 -2.67 23.87
CA ILE A 721 -4.95 -2.68 22.40
C ILE A 721 -3.50 -2.54 21.90
N ALA A 722 -2.76 -1.61 22.51
CA ALA A 722 -1.40 -1.26 22.10
C ALA A 722 -0.31 -2.10 22.79
N TYR A 723 -0.68 -3.15 23.53
CA TYR A 723 0.19 -3.86 24.47
C TYR A 723 1.45 -4.43 23.80
N ASN A 724 1.27 -4.99 22.60
CA ASN A 724 2.34 -5.64 21.83
C ASN A 724 3.08 -4.68 20.87
N TRP A 725 2.68 -3.42 20.79
CA TRP A 725 3.36 -2.43 19.95
C TRP A 725 4.70 -2.03 20.57
N PRO A 726 5.71 -1.64 19.76
CA PRO A 726 6.93 -1.06 20.30
C PRO A 726 6.60 0.19 21.13
N VAL A 727 7.21 0.30 22.32
CA VAL A 727 7.13 1.52 23.12
C VAL A 727 7.90 2.64 22.43
N ILE A 728 7.33 3.84 22.45
CA ILE A 728 7.98 5.07 21.99
C ILE A 728 8.35 5.88 23.24
N THR A 729 9.63 6.15 23.45
CA THR A 729 10.08 6.94 24.61
C THR A 729 11.51 7.46 24.42
N SER A 730 11.97 8.28 25.35
CA SER A 730 13.31 8.86 25.33
C SER A 730 14.41 7.80 25.43
N TYR A 731 15.62 8.13 24.94
CA TYR A 731 16.80 7.27 25.09
C TYR A 731 17.10 6.99 26.56
N ASN A 732 17.00 8.00 27.43
CA ASN A 732 17.31 7.86 28.85
C ASN A 732 16.40 6.85 29.55
N ASP A 733 15.09 6.87 29.26
CA ASP A 733 14.14 5.94 29.86
C ASP A 733 14.36 4.51 29.37
N LEU A 734 14.58 4.32 28.06
CA LEU A 734 14.89 3.02 27.48
C LEU A 734 16.25 2.47 27.93
N SER A 735 17.26 3.32 28.09
CA SER A 735 18.57 2.95 28.62
C SER A 735 18.47 2.51 30.09
N THR A 736 17.63 3.18 30.88
CA THR A 736 17.32 2.78 32.26
C THR A 736 16.62 1.42 32.30
N TYR A 737 15.61 1.22 31.45
CA TYR A 737 14.95 -0.08 31.28
C TYR A 737 15.95 -1.18 30.90
N ALA A 738 16.80 -0.93 29.90
CA ALA A 738 17.81 -1.88 29.42
C ALA A 738 18.75 -2.32 30.56
N THR A 739 19.22 -1.35 31.35
CA THR A 739 20.11 -1.59 32.50
C THR A 739 19.43 -2.46 33.56
N VAL A 740 18.17 -2.17 33.90
CA VAL A 740 17.38 -2.97 34.86
C VAL A 740 17.14 -4.39 34.35
N LYS A 741 16.90 -4.55 33.04
CA LYS A 741 16.77 -5.87 32.38
C LYS A 741 18.09 -6.65 32.31
N GLY A 742 19.23 -6.00 32.61
CA GLY A 742 20.57 -6.61 32.56
C GLY A 742 21.23 -6.57 31.18
N GLY A 743 20.77 -5.69 30.29
CA GLY A 743 21.35 -5.46 28.96
C GLY A 743 21.70 -3.99 28.71
N ARG A 744 21.79 -3.63 27.44
CA ARG A 744 22.08 -2.27 26.95
C ARG A 744 21.36 -2.02 25.63
N LEU A 745 21.29 -0.76 25.19
CA LEU A 745 20.92 -0.44 23.82
C LEU A 745 22.08 -0.83 22.86
N PRO A 746 21.79 -1.37 21.66
CA PRO A 746 22.81 -1.76 20.70
C PRO A 746 23.60 -0.53 20.23
N THR A 747 24.83 -0.72 19.79
CA THR A 747 25.57 0.31 19.04
C THR A 747 25.04 0.40 17.60
N GLU A 748 25.29 1.51 16.91
CA GLU A 748 24.94 1.71 15.49
C GLU A 748 25.39 0.51 14.61
N PRO A 749 26.64 0.00 14.70
CA PRO A 749 27.04 -1.16 13.92
C PRO A 749 26.32 -2.46 14.29
N GLU A 750 26.01 -2.70 15.56
CA GLU A 750 25.29 -3.91 16.00
C GLU A 750 23.85 -3.92 15.48
N LEU A 751 23.17 -2.78 15.56
CA LEU A 751 21.80 -2.66 15.07
C LEU A 751 21.76 -2.76 13.53
N ARG A 752 22.70 -2.14 12.81
CA ARG A 752 22.80 -2.29 11.36
C ARG A 752 23.03 -3.74 10.94
N LEU A 753 23.88 -4.48 11.65
CA LEU A 753 24.10 -5.91 11.38
C LEU A 753 22.81 -6.72 11.58
N PHE A 754 21.99 -6.38 12.56
CA PHE A 754 20.68 -7.01 12.76
C PHE A 754 19.74 -6.71 11.58
N TYR A 755 19.61 -5.44 11.19
CA TYR A 755 18.75 -5.04 10.09
C TYR A 755 19.20 -5.62 8.74
N ASP A 756 20.50 -5.64 8.45
CA ASP A 756 21.04 -6.26 7.22
C ASP A 756 20.66 -7.73 7.06
N LYS A 757 20.38 -8.43 8.16
CA LYS A 757 19.98 -9.84 8.15
C LYS A 757 18.47 -10.04 8.19
N PHE A 758 17.74 -9.20 8.92
CA PHE A 758 16.37 -9.51 9.35
C PHE A 758 15.35 -8.42 9.05
N GLU A 759 15.74 -7.26 8.52
CA GLU A 759 14.77 -6.25 8.11
C GLU A 759 14.05 -6.69 6.82
N ALA A 760 12.72 -6.56 6.82
CA ALA A 760 11.90 -6.88 5.67
C ALA A 760 11.81 -5.71 4.65
N GLY A 761 12.05 -4.47 5.08
CA GLY A 761 11.90 -3.27 4.25
C GLY A 761 10.44 -2.98 3.86
N TYR A 762 10.18 -1.88 3.14
CA TYR A 762 8.83 -1.52 2.72
C TYR A 762 8.21 -2.60 1.81
N GLU A 763 9.00 -3.18 0.90
CA GLU A 763 8.59 -4.29 0.04
C GLU A 763 8.11 -5.51 0.84
N GLY A 764 8.86 -5.90 1.88
CA GLY A 764 8.52 -7.03 2.73
C GLY A 764 7.43 -6.75 3.76
N GLY A 765 6.71 -5.62 3.64
CA GLY A 765 5.59 -5.28 4.52
C GLY A 765 5.97 -4.56 5.81
N ALA A 766 7.16 -3.94 5.89
CA ALA A 766 7.48 -3.09 7.02
C ALA A 766 6.44 -1.97 7.20
N ASN A 767 6.15 -1.65 8.47
CA ASN A 767 5.26 -0.56 8.83
C ASN A 767 5.99 0.79 8.66
N THR A 768 6.17 1.20 7.41
CA THR A 768 6.71 2.50 6.96
C THR A 768 5.83 3.03 5.82
N GLY A 769 6.06 4.26 5.37
CA GLY A 769 5.33 4.84 4.24
C GLY A 769 3.82 4.95 4.47
N LEU A 770 3.39 5.19 5.71
CA LEU A 770 1.99 5.36 6.12
C LEU A 770 1.11 4.15 5.80
N ARG A 771 1.70 2.96 5.76
CA ARG A 771 0.97 1.69 5.65
C ARG A 771 -0.07 1.57 6.77
N ASN A 772 0.32 1.99 7.97
CA ASN A 772 -0.57 2.27 9.09
C ASN A 772 -0.26 3.65 9.67
N TRP A 773 -1.26 4.30 10.26
CA TRP A 773 -1.12 5.59 10.94
C TRP A 773 -0.86 5.44 12.46
N HIS A 774 -0.31 4.28 12.84
CA HIS A 774 0.05 3.91 14.21
C HIS A 774 1.09 2.78 14.18
N PRO A 775 1.81 2.55 15.29
CA PRO A 775 2.66 1.37 15.45
C PRO A 775 1.84 0.08 15.35
N VAL A 776 2.50 -1.01 14.96
CA VAL A 776 1.95 -2.37 14.98
C VAL A 776 2.95 -3.29 15.71
N PRO A 777 2.56 -4.51 16.15
CA PRO A 777 3.51 -5.42 16.77
C PRO A 777 4.66 -5.79 15.83
N ALA A 778 5.87 -5.92 16.38
CA ALA A 778 7.03 -6.39 15.62
C ALA A 778 6.90 -7.87 15.23
N THR A 779 7.37 -8.22 14.03
CA THR A 779 7.19 -9.56 13.44
C THR A 779 8.50 -10.33 13.22
N THR A 780 9.65 -9.73 13.53
CA THR A 780 10.98 -10.37 13.45
C THR A 780 11.10 -11.60 14.35
N GLY A 781 11.90 -12.58 13.90
CA GLY A 781 12.27 -13.78 14.68
C GLY A 781 11.42 -15.03 14.45
N LEU A 782 10.50 -15.00 13.49
CA LEU A 782 9.73 -16.19 13.09
C LEU A 782 10.55 -17.11 12.18
N ALA A 783 10.34 -18.43 12.31
CA ALA A 783 11.02 -19.41 11.48
C ALA A 783 10.61 -19.28 10.00
N ARG A 784 9.31 -19.06 9.75
CA ARG A 784 8.79 -18.69 8.43
C ARG A 784 9.34 -17.30 8.07
N GLY A 785 9.94 -17.16 6.89
CA GLY A 785 10.62 -15.93 6.47
C GLY A 785 12.05 -15.77 7.01
N HIS A 786 12.65 -16.83 7.58
CA HIS A 786 14.05 -16.85 8.04
C HIS A 786 14.40 -15.73 9.04
N GLY A 787 13.48 -15.42 9.95
CA GLY A 787 13.63 -14.39 10.95
C GLY A 787 13.36 -12.97 10.46
N ARG A 788 13.17 -12.76 9.15
CA ARG A 788 12.89 -11.44 8.59
C ARG A 788 11.52 -10.93 9.02
N GLY A 789 11.42 -9.63 9.30
CA GLY A 789 10.17 -8.99 9.70
C GLY A 789 10.29 -7.48 9.88
N SER A 790 9.22 -6.88 10.42
CA SER A 790 9.16 -5.47 10.78
C SER A 790 9.45 -5.27 12.26
N ASN A 791 10.00 -4.10 12.62
CA ASN A 791 10.13 -3.67 14.01
C ASN A 791 8.86 -3.02 14.58
N GLY A 792 7.79 -2.92 13.79
CA GLY A 792 6.51 -2.33 14.22
C GLY A 792 6.31 -0.86 13.82
N GLY A 793 7.29 -0.24 13.16
CA GLY A 793 7.18 1.13 12.63
C GLY A 793 7.66 2.20 13.58
N VAL A 794 8.86 2.03 14.14
CA VAL A 794 9.55 3.03 14.95
C VAL A 794 11.01 3.14 14.51
N TRP A 795 11.62 4.30 14.71
CA TRP A 795 13.08 4.38 14.78
C TRP A 795 13.57 3.62 16.01
N GLU A 796 14.81 3.14 16.00
CA GLU A 796 15.38 2.46 17.15
C GLU A 796 16.64 3.15 17.66
N TRP A 797 16.65 3.44 18.97
CA TRP A 797 17.78 4.03 19.65
C TRP A 797 19.02 3.15 19.59
N THR A 798 20.16 3.79 19.31
CA THR A 798 21.48 3.20 19.52
C THR A 798 22.18 3.87 20.69
N SER A 799 23.17 3.20 21.28
CA SER A 799 24.08 3.78 22.26
C SER A 799 25.17 4.65 21.63
N THR A 800 25.19 4.79 20.30
CA THR A 800 26.19 5.57 19.57
C THR A 800 25.80 7.04 19.50
N THR A 801 26.69 7.91 19.98
CA THR A 801 26.56 9.36 19.88
C THR A 801 26.80 9.84 18.45
N LEU A 802 25.97 10.78 18.00
CA LEU A 802 26.20 11.45 16.73
C LEU A 802 27.42 12.36 16.88
N ASP A 803 28.49 12.02 16.17
CA ASP A 803 29.75 12.76 16.17
C ASP A 803 30.42 12.64 14.80
N LYS A 804 31.46 13.45 14.60
CA LYS A 804 32.32 13.42 13.42
C LYS A 804 33.01 12.06 13.31
N VAL A 805 32.93 11.49 12.12
CA VAL A 805 33.72 10.32 11.73
C VAL A 805 34.97 10.75 10.96
N ASP A 806 35.99 9.90 10.93
CA ASP A 806 37.19 10.16 10.12
C ASP A 806 36.81 10.34 8.65
N GLY A 807 37.21 11.47 8.06
CA GLY A 807 36.88 11.84 6.69
C GLY A 807 35.55 12.57 6.51
N PHE A 808 34.78 12.83 7.58
CA PHE A 808 33.57 13.66 7.50
C PHE A 808 33.86 15.04 6.88
N ARG A 809 32.99 15.45 5.96
CA ARG A 809 32.99 16.78 5.34
C ARG A 809 31.59 17.38 5.48
N PRO A 810 31.43 18.60 6.00
CA PRO A 810 30.12 19.22 6.09
C PRO A 810 29.58 19.57 4.70
N SER A 811 28.26 19.55 4.55
CA SER A 811 27.62 20.02 3.32
C SER A 811 28.01 21.47 3.01
N ASN A 812 28.30 21.78 1.75
CA ASN A 812 28.54 23.16 1.31
C ASN A 812 27.21 23.92 1.09
N LEU A 813 26.16 23.21 0.68
CA LEU A 813 24.82 23.73 0.47
C LEU A 813 24.07 23.96 1.80
N TYR A 814 24.25 23.07 2.78
CA TYR A 814 23.63 23.17 4.10
C TYR A 814 24.59 22.81 5.26
N PRO A 815 25.61 23.65 5.56
CA PRO A 815 26.67 23.30 6.52
C PRO A 815 26.21 22.98 7.94
N GLY A 816 25.10 23.56 8.39
CA GLY A 816 24.54 23.35 9.73
C GLY A 816 23.68 22.09 9.87
N TYR A 817 23.45 21.32 8.80
CA TYR A 817 22.56 20.16 8.83
C TYR A 817 23.00 19.10 9.85
N SER A 818 24.29 18.72 9.85
CA SER A 818 24.82 17.75 10.82
C SER A 818 25.77 18.38 11.84
N MET A 819 26.58 19.37 11.44
CA MET A 819 27.64 19.91 12.30
C MET A 819 27.12 20.54 13.60
N ASP A 820 25.93 21.15 13.54
CA ASP A 820 25.35 21.83 14.70
C ASP A 820 24.99 20.83 15.82
N PHE A 821 24.88 19.53 15.50
CA PHE A 821 24.44 18.45 16.40
C PHE A 821 25.59 17.53 16.87
N PHE A 822 26.84 17.82 16.50
CA PHE A 822 28.03 17.15 17.07
C PHE A 822 28.41 17.76 18.42
N ASP A 823 27.46 17.74 19.35
CA ASP A 823 27.51 18.40 20.65
C ASP A 823 27.61 17.41 21.84
N GLY A 824 27.61 16.12 21.54
CA GLY A 824 27.61 15.04 22.54
C GLY A 824 26.25 14.79 23.21
N LYS A 825 25.17 15.45 22.78
CA LYS A 825 23.82 15.29 23.35
C LYS A 825 22.92 14.38 22.53
N HIS A 826 23.24 14.20 21.25
CA HIS A 826 22.43 13.45 20.30
C HIS A 826 22.89 12.00 20.16
N GLN A 827 21.93 11.08 20.15
CA GLN A 827 22.18 9.66 19.85
C GLN A 827 21.63 9.33 18.47
N ILE A 828 22.32 8.42 17.78
CA ILE A 828 21.91 7.92 16.47
C ILE A 828 20.73 6.97 16.65
N VAL A 829 19.76 7.09 15.75
CA VAL A 829 18.63 6.17 15.61
C VAL A 829 18.58 5.63 14.18
N LEU A 830 18.23 4.35 14.04
CA LEU A 830 18.20 3.66 12.74
C LEU A 830 16.83 3.04 12.45
N GLY A 831 16.53 2.82 11.17
CA GLY A 831 15.31 2.19 10.68
C GLY A 831 14.38 3.23 10.04
N GLY A 832 13.14 3.30 10.53
CA GLY A 832 12.14 4.25 10.09
C GLY A 832 10.85 4.07 10.89
N SER A 833 10.10 5.14 11.10
CA SER A 833 8.78 5.05 11.71
C SER A 833 7.70 4.72 10.69
N TYR A 834 6.48 4.47 11.17
CA TYR A 834 5.32 4.28 10.29
C TYR A 834 5.00 5.48 9.39
N ALA A 835 5.54 6.67 9.66
CA ALA A 835 5.41 7.82 8.77
C ALA A 835 6.65 8.16 7.95
N THR A 836 7.78 7.49 8.19
CA THR A 836 8.96 7.68 7.36
C THR A 836 8.68 7.13 5.96
N ILE A 837 8.91 7.94 4.92
CA ILE A 837 8.70 7.50 3.53
C ILE A 837 9.70 6.40 3.14
N PRO A 838 9.36 5.46 2.24
CA PRO A 838 10.23 4.35 1.88
C PRO A 838 11.64 4.78 1.46
N ARG A 839 11.73 5.88 0.69
CA ARG A 839 12.99 6.46 0.21
C ARG A 839 14.01 6.72 1.33
N ILE A 840 13.53 7.08 2.52
CA ILE A 840 14.36 7.33 3.71
C ILE A 840 14.50 6.03 4.51
N SER A 841 13.40 5.33 4.80
CA SER A 841 13.42 4.15 5.69
C SER A 841 14.25 2.98 5.14
N ASP A 842 14.27 2.81 3.83
CA ASP A 842 14.97 1.70 3.18
C ASP A 842 16.40 2.09 2.75
N ARG A 843 16.81 3.35 2.96
CA ARG A 843 18.20 3.76 2.71
C ARG A 843 19.09 3.28 3.84
N ARG A 844 19.91 2.28 3.52
CA ARG A 844 20.82 1.65 4.47
C ARG A 844 21.79 2.62 5.18
N SER A 845 22.23 3.67 4.50
CA SER A 845 23.21 4.63 5.02
C SER A 845 22.59 5.76 5.86
N PHE A 846 21.27 5.92 5.85
CA PHE A 846 20.61 7.04 6.50
C PHE A 846 20.80 6.99 8.02
N ARG A 847 21.17 8.13 8.61
CA ARG A 847 21.40 8.28 10.05
C ARG A 847 20.49 9.40 10.56
N ASN A 848 19.51 9.04 11.37
CA ASN A 848 18.69 10.00 12.09
C ASN A 848 19.24 10.18 13.51
N TRP A 849 18.86 11.25 14.19
CA TRP A 849 19.35 11.55 15.54
C TRP A 849 18.40 12.43 16.33
N TYR A 850 18.44 12.28 17.65
CA TYR A 850 17.67 13.09 18.58
C TYR A 850 18.43 13.25 19.91
N GLN A 851 18.15 14.33 20.66
CA GLN A 851 18.67 14.51 22.01
C GLN A 851 18.20 13.35 22.92
N ARG A 852 19.07 12.91 23.84
CA ARG A 852 18.84 11.74 24.70
C ARG A 852 17.54 11.74 25.50
N ASN A 853 17.05 12.91 25.87
CA ASN A 853 15.83 13.11 26.64
C ASN A 853 14.67 13.66 25.78
N TYR A 854 14.82 13.75 24.46
CA TYR A 854 13.75 14.20 23.59
C TYR A 854 12.59 13.17 23.59
N PRO A 855 11.39 13.52 24.07
CA PRO A 855 10.37 12.50 24.37
C PRO A 855 9.37 12.29 23.24
N TYR A 856 9.34 13.16 22.22
CA TYR A 856 8.26 13.20 21.23
C TYR A 856 8.55 12.44 19.94
N ALA A 857 9.83 12.20 19.62
CA ALA A 857 10.19 11.50 18.39
C ALA A 857 9.71 10.04 18.45
N TRP A 858 9.32 9.47 17.31
CA TRP A 858 8.83 8.09 17.21
C TRP A 858 9.95 7.07 17.24
N VAL A 859 10.67 7.04 18.37
CA VAL A 859 11.82 6.19 18.62
C VAL A 859 11.53 5.21 19.76
N GLY A 860 11.68 3.92 19.48
CA GLY A 860 11.70 2.83 20.44
C GLY A 860 13.10 2.24 20.56
N GLY A 861 13.21 0.97 20.93
CA GLY A 861 14.50 0.29 20.93
C GLY A 861 14.41 -1.18 21.33
N ARG A 862 15.47 -1.92 21.00
CA ARG A 862 15.67 -3.33 21.39
C ARG A 862 16.86 -3.48 22.32
N ILE A 863 16.89 -4.58 23.08
CA ILE A 863 17.94 -4.81 24.08
C ILE A 863 19.00 -5.75 23.51
N ALA A 864 20.26 -5.34 23.66
CA ALA A 864 21.45 -6.13 23.37
C ALA A 864 22.17 -6.53 24.66
N TYR A 865 22.91 -7.63 24.58
CA TYR A 865 23.63 -8.23 25.69
C TYR A 865 25.05 -8.61 25.26
N ASP A 866 26.03 -8.21 26.05
CA ASP A 866 27.41 -8.65 25.88
C ASP A 866 27.53 -10.12 26.24
N LEU A 867 28.24 -10.88 25.40
CA LEU A 867 28.55 -12.28 25.70
C LEU A 867 29.81 -12.38 26.57
N PRO A 868 29.91 -13.37 27.47
CA PRO A 868 31.14 -13.60 28.22
C PRO A 868 32.32 -13.78 27.26
N ASN A 869 33.47 -13.17 27.57
CA ASN A 869 34.71 -13.46 26.86
C ASN A 869 35.02 -14.97 27.05
N ASN A 870 34.94 -15.74 25.97
CA ASN A 870 35.38 -17.14 25.96
C ASN A 870 36.90 -17.27 26.16
#